data_AF-A0A7J9T4V9-F1
#
_entry.id   AF-A0A7J9T4V9-F1
#
_cell.length_a   1.000
_cell.length_b   1.000
_cell.length_c   1.000
_cell.angle_alpha   90.00
_cell.angle_beta   90.00
_cell.angle_gamma   90.00
#
_symmetry.space_group_name_H-M   'P 1'
#
loop_
_entity.id
_entity.type
_entity.pdbx_description
1 polymer ?
#
loop_
_entity_poly.entity_id
_entity_poly.type
_entity_poly.pdbx_seq_one_letter_code
_entity_poly.pdbx_strand_id
1 'polypeptide(L)'
;MEVPNATVVVQKDNNILEVSISDSTGNYTFSNLPDGKYVVTAFYHSVSKYGDSWYIATKNVEIKDGTANNIDINMEKDERGEALNLNSLLGQVTGNIYSNETGNIVPECNVVLIQRLSDEQMMVVEDLNLAIRYAENIRGCIIEIPAMIDALDGKYIPPALGDDPLRSPEVLPTGKNFYAFNPNIVPTKESWNVGTKLVDAFLIEWNQTYGEYPRKVGFVLWSGESFRHKGVMESEILYMMGVKPTWDSMGKVIGVELIPEDELKRPRIDVVVTMTGIYRDNWKWQVQLMDRGARLAAQADNSTYDNYVKENSEAIYIALMKTNNYTEDEARRLSGCRVFGPDEGSWGAGGFREAVSASGTWQEESKLANLYIDSMSYAYGDSIWGNLDGNVFRQVLSDTDAVLFSRSGNDGRGSGSVVFDHVYEFFGGFGMAVREVSGTTPQMYIVNLKDPDNAVVETFAEFLARDLRAKYFNEKWIKGMMLHDYAGASEIDSVLEDFWGLAVTLPDEITDDMWKEFYDVYVTDKYDLGLEDWFDEENPWARQSMNARMLEAVHKGYWTTSDPNVVENLVREYVESVADNGVICCHHTCGNPLLDKYISGMLSVPGLSAEDIEKYRQLMDEATGRQTEQPVTKTINDDSSSSAWRRLHDSGTGNESTDAGAGAGLDTKLIQDSGAGGEGSSNPSDYVEGYEMQDESAQPSDTGPMSFSGADFLGMLIVVLAAGAIYIGFRRRGV
;
A
#
# COMPACT_ATOMS: atom_id res chain seq x y z
N MET A 1 11.39 9.55 66.60
CA MET A 1 11.12 8.19 66.08
C MET A 1 12.27 7.86 65.17
N GLU A 2 12.98 6.77 65.45
CA GLU A 2 13.96 6.24 64.50
C GLU A 2 13.19 5.74 63.28
N VAL A 3 13.62 6.20 62.11
CA VAL A 3 13.17 5.68 60.82
C VAL A 3 13.61 4.21 60.73
N PRO A 4 12.72 3.24 60.44
CA PRO A 4 13.12 1.86 60.29
C PRO A 4 14.06 1.69 59.11
N ASN A 5 14.96 0.74 59.32
CA ASN A 5 16.05 0.35 58.44
C ASN A 5 15.52 -0.54 57.29
N ALA A 6 15.44 0.00 56.07
CA ALA A 6 15.07 -0.75 54.87
C ALA A 6 16.27 -1.52 54.31
N THR A 7 16.04 -2.69 53.68
CA THR A 7 17.13 -3.57 53.21
C THR A 7 17.34 -3.42 51.71
N VAL A 8 18.51 -2.94 51.28
CA VAL A 8 18.89 -2.96 49.86
C VAL A 8 19.74 -4.18 49.57
N VAL A 9 19.35 -4.97 48.57
CA VAL A 9 20.13 -6.09 48.04
C VAL A 9 20.69 -5.69 46.69
N VAL A 10 22.01 -5.56 46.60
CA VAL A 10 22.70 -5.37 45.32
C VAL A 10 22.97 -6.75 44.73
N GLN A 11 22.58 -6.98 43.48
CA GLN A 11 22.88 -8.20 42.76
C GLN A 11 23.74 -7.92 41.52
N LYS A 12 24.57 -8.87 41.13
CA LYS A 12 25.21 -8.92 39.81
C LYS A 12 25.28 -10.36 39.37
N ASP A 13 24.85 -10.64 38.15
CA ASP A 13 24.89 -11.99 37.57
C ASP A 13 24.23 -13.04 38.51
N ASN A 14 23.07 -12.69 39.10
CA ASN A 14 22.31 -13.46 40.09
C ASN A 14 23.04 -13.75 41.42
N ASN A 15 24.18 -13.11 41.68
CA ASN A 15 24.87 -13.17 42.97
C ASN A 15 24.61 -11.89 43.77
N ILE A 16 24.28 -12.03 45.05
CA ILE A 16 24.20 -10.89 45.97
C ILE A 16 25.62 -10.35 46.18
N LEU A 17 25.84 -9.10 45.75
CA LEU A 17 27.10 -8.38 45.92
C LEU A 17 27.20 -7.71 47.29
N GLU A 18 26.12 -7.06 47.71
CA GLU A 18 26.10 -6.26 48.94
C GLU A 18 24.68 -6.22 49.48
N VAL A 19 24.53 -6.27 50.81
CA VAL A 19 23.27 -5.97 51.48
C VAL A 19 23.52 -4.77 52.38
N SER A 20 22.83 -3.66 52.10
CA SER A 20 22.94 -2.43 52.88
C SER A 20 21.63 -2.13 53.57
N ILE A 21 21.71 -1.42 54.69
CA ILE A 21 20.56 -1.05 55.50
C ILE A 21 20.51 0.48 55.54
N SER A 22 19.34 1.08 55.31
CA SER A 22 19.22 2.55 55.34
C SER A 22 19.61 3.11 56.70
N ASP A 23 20.13 4.33 56.73
CA ASP A 23 20.34 5.08 57.97
C ASP A 23 19.02 5.62 58.55
N SER A 24 19.11 6.32 59.69
CA SER A 24 17.96 6.92 60.38
C SER A 24 17.26 8.05 59.60
N THR A 25 17.76 8.39 58.41
CA THR A 25 17.15 9.34 57.48
C THR A 25 16.60 8.67 56.22
N GLY A 26 16.67 7.33 56.13
CA GLY A 26 16.23 6.55 54.97
C GLY A 26 17.26 6.51 53.83
N ASN A 27 18.47 7.04 54.04
CA ASN A 27 19.50 7.07 53.02
C ASN A 27 20.35 5.80 53.04
N TYR A 28 20.82 5.37 51.88
CA TYR A 28 21.72 4.23 51.74
C TYR A 28 23.08 4.71 51.25
N THR A 29 24.15 4.09 51.78
CA THR A 29 25.50 4.31 51.28
C THR A 29 26.04 2.98 50.78
N PHE A 30 26.59 3.00 49.57
CA PHE A 30 27.27 1.83 48.99
C PHE A 30 28.70 2.21 48.70
N SER A 31 29.65 1.53 49.34
CA SER A 31 31.07 1.83 49.19
C SER A 31 31.74 1.10 48.02
N ASN A 32 31.10 0.05 47.49
CA ASN A 32 31.72 -0.88 46.54
C ASN A 32 30.90 -1.11 45.27
N LEU A 33 29.96 -0.21 44.94
CA LEU A 33 29.23 -0.32 43.68
C LEU A 33 30.13 0.10 42.51
N PRO A 34 30.43 -0.82 41.58
CA PRO A 34 31.15 -0.47 40.37
C PRO A 34 30.30 0.42 39.48
N ASP A 35 30.92 1.29 38.68
CA ASP A 35 30.19 2.10 37.71
C ASP A 35 29.42 1.23 36.72
N GLY A 36 28.22 1.68 36.36
CA GLY A 36 27.37 0.97 35.41
C GLY A 36 25.90 1.33 35.50
N LYS A 37 25.11 0.71 34.64
CA LYS A 37 23.65 0.76 34.66
C LYS A 37 23.10 -0.31 35.61
N TYR A 38 22.08 0.07 36.35
CA TYR A 38 21.42 -0.75 37.36
C TYR A 38 19.91 -0.65 37.20
N VAL A 39 19.22 -1.75 37.52
CA VAL A 39 17.77 -1.75 37.70
C VAL A 39 17.49 -1.76 39.19
N VAL A 40 16.70 -0.79 39.65
CA VAL A 40 16.31 -0.62 41.04
C VAL A 40 14.84 -0.99 41.16
N THR A 41 14.55 -2.12 41.81
CA THR A 41 13.19 -2.58 42.08
C THR A 41 12.90 -2.44 43.57
N ALA A 42 11.99 -1.54 43.93
CA ALA A 42 11.51 -1.39 45.29
C ALA A 42 10.17 -2.12 45.44
N PHE A 43 10.00 -2.84 46.55
CA PHE A 43 8.71 -3.45 46.88
C PHE A 43 8.42 -3.45 48.38
N TYR A 44 7.12 -3.45 48.70
CA TYR A 44 6.60 -3.29 50.06
C TYR A 44 5.36 -4.15 50.26
N HIS A 45 5.22 -4.72 51.46
CA HIS A 45 4.05 -5.48 51.87
C HIS A 45 3.32 -4.72 52.97
N SER A 46 2.11 -4.26 52.67
CA SER A 46 1.21 -3.60 53.63
C SER A 46 0.24 -4.60 54.23
N VAL A 47 0.29 -4.79 55.54
CA VAL A 47 -0.70 -5.57 56.30
C VAL A 47 -1.67 -4.60 56.94
N SER A 48 -2.92 -4.58 56.50
CA SER A 48 -3.96 -3.71 57.05
C SER A 48 -5.16 -4.52 57.52
N LYS A 49 -6.03 -3.91 58.33
CA LYS A 49 -7.31 -4.51 58.75
C LYS A 49 -8.26 -4.82 57.57
N TYR A 50 -7.95 -4.34 56.36
CA TYR A 50 -8.74 -4.52 55.14
C TYR A 50 -8.13 -5.54 54.16
N GLY A 51 -7.02 -6.19 54.54
CA GLY A 51 -6.33 -7.18 53.72
C GLY A 51 -4.86 -6.82 53.50
N ASP A 52 -4.13 -7.83 53.04
CA ASP A 52 -2.72 -7.78 52.67
C ASP A 52 -2.60 -7.22 51.24
N SER A 53 -1.66 -6.30 51.01
CA SER A 53 -1.40 -5.74 49.68
C SER A 53 0.08 -5.53 49.45
N TRP A 54 0.53 -5.93 48.27
CA TRP A 54 1.88 -5.67 47.80
C TRP A 54 1.93 -4.41 46.95
N TYR A 55 3.06 -3.73 46.99
CA TYR A 55 3.38 -2.57 46.16
C TYR A 55 4.75 -2.79 45.54
N ILE A 56 4.92 -2.36 44.29
CA ILE A 56 6.16 -2.52 43.53
C ILE A 56 6.41 -1.30 42.65
N ALA A 57 7.69 -1.00 42.42
CA ALA A 57 8.11 -0.10 41.36
C ALA A 57 9.54 -0.43 40.92
N THR A 58 9.82 -0.23 39.64
CA THR A 58 11.13 -0.50 39.04
C THR A 58 11.63 0.74 38.31
N LYS A 59 12.90 1.07 38.48
CA LYS A 59 13.54 2.25 37.87
C LYS A 59 14.96 1.93 37.42
N ASN A 60 15.32 2.36 36.22
CA ASN A 60 16.68 2.27 35.73
C ASN A 60 17.52 3.44 36.28
N VAL A 61 18.72 3.15 36.77
CA VAL A 61 19.63 4.12 37.38
C VAL A 61 21.04 3.89 36.85
N GLU A 62 21.78 4.97 36.58
CA GLU A 62 23.20 4.91 36.26
C GLU A 62 24.02 5.33 37.49
N ILE A 63 25.03 4.53 37.84
CA ILE A 63 25.98 4.84 38.91
C ILE A 63 27.32 5.20 38.27
N LYS A 64 27.85 6.37 38.63
CA LYS A 64 29.18 6.85 38.25
C LYS A 64 29.91 7.37 39.49
N ASP A 65 31.19 7.02 39.61
CA ASP A 65 32.07 7.36 40.73
C ASP A 65 31.47 6.96 42.11
N GLY A 66 30.71 5.87 42.15
CA GLY A 66 30.06 5.39 43.39
C GLY A 66 28.86 6.22 43.88
N THR A 67 28.34 7.14 43.07
CA THR A 67 27.17 7.97 43.43
C THR A 67 25.99 7.76 42.47
N ALA A 68 24.80 7.54 43.04
CA ALA A 68 23.51 7.68 42.39
C ALA A 68 22.74 8.79 43.12
N ASN A 69 22.48 9.92 42.46
CA ASN A 69 21.77 11.02 43.10
C ASN A 69 20.25 10.77 43.06
N ASN A 70 19.59 10.89 44.23
CA ASN A 70 18.13 10.98 44.43
C ASN A 70 17.28 10.04 43.56
N ILE A 71 17.31 8.74 43.88
CA ILE A 71 16.43 7.75 43.25
C ILE A 71 15.03 7.86 43.86
N ASP A 72 14.21 8.79 43.35
CA ASP A 72 12.78 8.83 43.71
C ASP A 72 12.03 7.70 43.00
N ILE A 73 11.33 6.86 43.77
CA ILE A 73 10.54 5.73 43.28
C ILE A 73 9.11 5.89 43.79
N ASN A 74 8.18 6.16 42.88
CA ASN A 74 6.75 6.16 43.18
C ASN A 74 6.22 4.74 43.03
N MET A 75 5.62 4.20 44.09
CA MET A 75 5.17 2.82 44.13
C MET A 75 3.69 2.69 43.75
N GLU A 76 3.37 1.64 43.00
CA GLU A 76 2.00 1.29 42.64
C GLU A 76 1.59 -0.03 43.30
N LYS A 77 0.28 -0.27 43.44
CA LYS A 77 -0.23 -1.54 43.98
C LYS A 77 0.10 -2.66 43.00
N ASP A 78 0.71 -3.73 43.50
CA ASP A 78 1.05 -4.90 42.70
C ASP A 78 -0.18 -5.79 42.50
N GLU A 79 -0.85 -5.62 41.37
CA GLU A 79 -2.01 -6.44 40.97
C GLU A 79 -1.61 -7.76 40.30
N ARG A 80 -0.34 -7.92 39.92
CA ARG A 80 0.17 -9.07 39.14
C ARG A 80 0.92 -10.10 39.99
N GLY A 81 1.18 -9.80 41.27
CA GLY A 81 1.86 -10.69 42.21
C GLY A 81 3.37 -10.77 41.97
N GLU A 82 3.96 -9.80 41.28
CA GLU A 82 5.38 -9.74 40.93
C GLU A 82 6.25 -9.53 42.18
N ALA A 83 5.81 -8.71 43.13
CA ALA A 83 6.51 -8.44 44.37
C ALA A 83 6.62 -9.70 45.25
N LEU A 84 5.56 -10.53 45.28
CA LEU A 84 5.56 -11.79 46.01
C LEU A 84 6.55 -12.79 45.40
N ASN A 85 6.59 -12.86 44.06
CA ASN A 85 7.53 -13.71 43.33
C ASN A 85 8.98 -13.27 43.56
N LEU A 86 9.27 -11.97 43.45
CA LEU A 86 10.61 -11.41 43.72
C LEU A 86 11.04 -11.63 45.17
N ASN A 87 10.14 -11.42 46.14
CA ASN A 87 10.40 -11.69 47.54
C ASN A 87 10.73 -13.18 47.79
N SER A 88 10.10 -14.11 47.06
CA SER A 88 10.37 -15.54 47.17
C SER A 88 11.77 -15.94 46.64
N LEU A 89 12.32 -15.18 45.70
CA LEU A 89 13.63 -15.41 45.09
C LEU A 89 14.80 -14.92 45.96
N LEU A 90 14.53 -14.04 46.94
CA LEU A 90 15.56 -13.40 47.77
C LEU A 90 15.92 -14.20 49.04
N GLY A 91 15.32 -15.37 49.25
CA GLY A 91 15.38 -16.05 50.56
C GLY A 91 14.64 -15.26 51.65
N GLN A 92 14.62 -15.75 52.90
CA GLN A 92 13.95 -15.06 54.01
C GLN A 92 14.65 -13.72 54.35
N VAL A 93 14.22 -12.63 53.71
CA VAL A 93 14.50 -11.28 54.20
C VAL A 93 13.47 -10.97 55.29
N THR A 94 13.92 -10.96 56.55
CA THR A 94 13.06 -10.66 57.71
C THR A 94 13.34 -9.24 58.21
N GLY A 95 12.30 -8.41 58.23
CA GLY A 95 12.31 -7.06 58.80
C GLY A 95 10.94 -6.74 59.40
N ASN A 96 10.91 -6.13 60.59
CA ASN A 96 9.68 -5.83 61.30
C ASN A 96 9.07 -4.50 60.85
N ILE A 97 7.75 -4.48 60.60
CA ILE A 97 6.97 -3.27 60.31
C ILE A 97 6.38 -2.73 61.63
N TYR A 98 6.52 -1.43 61.88
CA TYR A 98 5.74 -0.69 62.89
C TYR A 98 4.92 0.40 62.21
N SER A 99 3.61 0.43 62.44
CA SER A 99 2.76 1.56 62.06
C SER A 99 2.75 2.61 63.18
N ASN A 100 2.77 3.90 62.82
CA ASN A 100 2.12 4.91 63.64
C ASN A 100 1.32 5.86 62.74
N GLU A 101 0.12 6.20 63.21
CA GLU A 101 -0.89 7.01 62.52
C GLU A 101 -0.56 8.53 62.50
N THR A 102 0.71 8.93 62.49
CA THR A 102 1.07 10.35 62.60
C THR A 102 2.19 10.77 61.67
N GLY A 103 1.82 11.12 60.43
CA GLY A 103 2.27 12.32 59.69
C GLY A 103 3.76 12.67 59.57
N ASN A 104 4.69 11.74 59.80
CA ASN A 104 6.13 11.93 59.56
C ASN A 104 6.57 11.06 58.36
N ILE A 105 7.61 11.49 57.64
CA ILE A 105 8.19 10.72 56.53
C ILE A 105 8.77 9.43 57.10
N VAL A 106 8.15 8.30 56.74
CA VAL A 106 8.62 6.94 57.01
C VAL A 106 9.04 6.36 55.66
N PRO A 107 10.19 5.68 55.52
CA PRO A 107 10.49 4.93 54.30
C PRO A 107 9.41 3.88 54.10
N GLU A 108 8.69 3.97 52.98
CA GLU A 108 7.56 3.10 52.66
C GLU A 108 7.99 1.76 52.01
N CYS A 109 9.29 1.43 51.97
CA CYS A 109 9.78 0.21 51.32
C CYS A 109 10.55 -0.72 52.27
N ASN A 110 10.32 -2.02 52.16
CA ASN A 110 10.99 -3.04 52.99
C ASN A 110 12.26 -3.57 52.31
N VAL A 111 12.24 -3.68 50.98
CA VAL A 111 13.36 -4.20 50.19
C VAL A 111 13.52 -3.41 48.90
N VAL A 112 14.77 -3.07 48.58
CA VAL A 112 15.17 -2.50 47.31
C VAL A 112 16.20 -3.43 46.67
N LEU A 113 15.92 -3.97 45.49
CA LEU A 113 16.86 -4.79 44.74
C LEU A 113 17.56 -3.91 43.71
N ILE A 114 18.89 -3.79 43.81
CA ILE A 114 19.73 -3.07 42.87
C ILE A 114 20.48 -4.09 42.03
N GLN A 115 19.96 -4.43 40.87
CA GLN A 115 20.60 -5.42 39.99
C GLN A 115 21.51 -4.72 38.99
N ARG A 116 22.81 -4.99 39.08
CA ARG A 116 23.75 -4.72 38.00
C ARG A 116 23.52 -5.77 36.93
N LEU A 117 23.04 -5.30 35.79
CA LEU A 117 22.89 -6.12 34.59
C LEU A 117 24.16 -6.00 33.76
N SER A 118 24.52 -7.07 33.03
CA SER A 118 25.46 -6.94 31.93
C SER A 118 24.90 -6.00 30.86
N ASP A 119 25.74 -5.48 29.97
CA ASP A 119 25.26 -4.64 28.86
C ASP A 119 24.23 -5.39 28.00
N GLU A 120 24.43 -6.69 27.77
CA GLU A 120 23.47 -7.57 27.08
C GLU A 120 22.13 -7.67 27.82
N GLN A 121 22.16 -7.84 29.15
CA GLN A 121 20.95 -7.89 29.96
C GLN A 121 20.24 -6.52 30.02
N MET A 122 20.99 -5.42 30.04
CA MET A 122 20.42 -4.07 29.95
C MET A 122 19.73 -3.86 28.60
N MET A 123 20.33 -4.32 27.49
CA MET A 123 19.68 -4.26 26.18
C MET A 123 18.36 -5.02 26.18
N VAL A 124 18.33 -6.25 26.71
CA VAL A 124 17.09 -7.03 26.83
C VAL A 124 16.04 -6.31 27.69
N VAL A 125 16.44 -5.68 28.80
CA VAL A 125 15.51 -4.89 29.64
C VAL A 125 15.00 -3.65 28.92
N GLU A 126 15.85 -2.95 28.16
CA GLU A 126 15.45 -1.81 27.33
C GLU A 126 14.45 -2.26 26.25
N ASP A 127 14.68 -3.40 25.58
CA ASP A 127 13.78 -3.99 24.58
C ASP A 127 12.45 -4.44 25.20
N LEU A 128 12.45 -5.08 26.37
CA LEU A 128 11.22 -5.50 27.05
C LEU A 128 10.38 -4.30 27.50
N ASN A 129 11.01 -3.24 28.01
CA ASN A 129 10.30 -2.00 28.34
C ASN A 129 9.71 -1.33 27.10
N LEU A 130 10.42 -1.39 25.96
CA LEU A 130 9.91 -0.92 24.69
C LEU A 130 8.71 -1.75 24.22
N ALA A 131 8.79 -3.08 24.34
CA ALA A 131 7.70 -3.99 24.00
C ALA A 131 6.44 -3.77 24.86
N ILE A 132 6.60 -3.51 26.16
CA ILE A 132 5.48 -3.15 27.05
C ILE A 132 4.79 -1.88 26.54
N ARG A 133 5.56 -0.83 26.23
CA ARG A 133 5.01 0.43 25.70
C ARG A 133 4.27 0.22 24.38
N TYR A 134 4.82 -0.57 23.47
CA TYR A 134 4.17 -0.86 22.19
C TYR A 134 2.89 -1.69 22.39
N ALA A 135 2.91 -2.68 23.28
CA ALA A 135 1.72 -3.45 23.62
C ALA A 135 0.62 -2.56 24.24
N GLU A 136 0.98 -1.60 25.09
CA GLU A 136 0.04 -0.60 25.63
C GLU A 136 -0.53 0.31 24.54
N ASN A 137 0.31 0.77 23.61
CA ASN A 137 -0.16 1.57 22.46
C ASN A 137 -1.13 0.78 21.58
N ILE A 138 -0.86 -0.50 21.31
CA ILE A 138 -1.77 -1.38 20.55
C ILE A 138 -3.09 -1.59 21.31
N ARG A 139 -3.04 -1.86 22.63
CA ARG A 139 -4.25 -1.96 23.46
C ARG A 139 -5.04 -0.65 23.48
N GLY A 140 -4.36 0.48 23.32
CA GLY A 140 -5.01 1.79 23.19
C GLY A 140 -5.85 1.95 21.93
N CYS A 141 -5.70 1.11 20.91
CA CYS A 141 -6.47 1.17 19.66
C CYS A 141 -7.96 0.84 19.83
N ILE A 142 -8.41 0.41 21.01
CA ILE A 142 -9.84 0.21 21.33
C ILE A 142 -10.69 1.50 21.16
N ILE A 143 -10.05 2.65 20.97
CA ILE A 143 -10.73 3.94 20.81
C ILE A 143 -11.26 4.24 19.40
N GLU A 144 -11.01 3.40 18.39
CA GLU A 144 -11.42 3.69 17.00
C GLU A 144 -12.93 3.95 16.85
N ILE A 145 -13.78 3.04 17.35
CA ILE A 145 -15.24 3.20 17.32
C ILE A 145 -15.68 4.39 18.21
N PRO A 146 -15.21 4.52 19.47
CA PRO A 146 -15.49 5.72 20.28
C PRO A 146 -15.12 7.04 19.60
N ALA A 147 -13.95 7.12 18.95
CA ALA A 147 -13.49 8.31 18.25
C ALA A 147 -14.37 8.64 17.03
N MET A 148 -14.84 7.62 16.30
CA MET A 148 -15.81 7.81 15.23
C MET A 148 -17.13 8.39 15.78
N ILE A 149 -17.64 7.87 16.90
CA ILE A 149 -18.85 8.39 17.55
C ILE A 149 -18.64 9.84 18.00
N ASP A 150 -17.50 10.15 18.59
CA ASP A 150 -17.16 11.52 18.99
C ASP A 150 -17.10 12.48 17.78
N ALA A 151 -16.61 12.01 16.62
CA ALA A 151 -16.59 12.80 15.39
C ALA A 151 -18.01 13.10 14.88
N LEU A 152 -18.91 12.11 14.94
CA LEU A 152 -20.32 12.26 14.58
C LEU A 152 -21.06 13.21 15.55
N ASP A 153 -20.67 13.24 16.81
CA ASP A 153 -21.13 14.20 17.81
C ASP A 153 -20.54 15.62 17.62
N GLY A 154 -19.69 15.83 16.62
CA GLY A 154 -19.02 17.10 16.36
C GLY A 154 -17.94 17.47 17.39
N LYS A 155 -17.40 16.48 18.10
CA LYS A 155 -16.31 16.69 19.07
C LYS A 155 -14.96 16.75 18.37
N TYR A 156 -13.97 17.24 19.11
CA TYR A 156 -12.59 17.32 18.63
C TYR A 156 -11.92 15.95 18.65
N ILE A 157 -11.42 15.51 17.50
CA ILE A 157 -10.60 14.30 17.37
C ILE A 157 -9.11 14.69 17.40
N PRO A 158 -8.32 14.18 18.37
CA PRO A 158 -6.91 14.52 18.49
C PRO A 158 -6.12 14.16 17.22
N PRO A 159 -5.24 15.05 16.74
CA PRO A 159 -4.39 14.78 15.59
C PRO A 159 -3.16 13.94 15.97
N ALA A 160 -2.65 13.17 15.01
CA ALA A 160 -1.39 12.44 15.14
C ALA A 160 -0.69 12.29 13.79
N LEU A 161 0.59 11.91 13.78
CA LEU A 161 1.24 11.51 12.53
C LEU A 161 0.66 10.17 12.06
N GLY A 162 0.39 10.07 10.75
CA GLY A 162 0.08 8.80 10.09
C GLY A 162 1.31 8.22 9.41
N ASP A 163 1.61 6.95 9.67
CA ASP A 163 2.73 6.21 9.08
C ASP A 163 2.55 4.69 9.31
N ASP A 164 3.46 3.87 8.78
CA ASP A 164 3.55 2.43 9.09
C ASP A 164 3.98 2.22 10.57
N PRO A 165 3.19 1.51 11.40
CA PRO A 165 3.49 1.35 12.83
C PRO A 165 4.67 0.42 13.14
N LEU A 166 5.15 -0.38 12.17
CA LEU A 166 6.39 -1.15 12.32
C LEU A 166 7.61 -0.25 12.13
N ARG A 167 7.50 0.76 11.26
CA ARG A 167 8.56 1.74 10.99
C ARG A 167 8.55 2.90 11.99
N SER A 168 7.37 3.38 12.37
CA SER A 168 7.15 4.52 13.26
C SER A 168 6.13 4.14 14.37
N PRO A 169 6.51 3.33 15.37
CA PRO A 169 5.59 2.80 16.39
C PRO A 169 4.88 3.87 17.23
N GLU A 170 5.39 5.09 17.25
CA GLU A 170 4.80 6.25 17.92
C GLU A 170 3.49 6.74 17.30
N VAL A 171 3.12 6.28 16.09
CA VAL A 171 1.83 6.61 15.47
C VAL A 171 0.65 5.96 16.20
N LEU A 172 0.89 4.90 16.97
CA LEU A 172 -0.11 4.25 17.79
C LEU A 172 -0.35 5.04 19.11
N PRO A 173 -1.56 4.96 19.70
CA PRO A 173 -2.75 4.25 19.22
C PRO A 173 -3.41 4.91 18.00
N THR A 174 -4.19 4.11 17.26
CA THR A 174 -5.10 4.53 16.18
C THR A 174 -6.32 5.29 16.73
N GLY A 175 -7.35 5.55 15.91
CA GLY A 175 -8.52 6.34 16.32
C GLY A 175 -8.26 7.84 16.45
N LYS A 176 -7.26 8.35 15.72
CA LYS A 176 -6.85 9.76 15.70
C LYS A 176 -7.00 10.37 14.31
N ASN A 177 -7.12 11.70 14.25
CA ASN A 177 -7.19 12.44 13.00
C ASN A 177 -5.77 12.63 12.44
N PHE A 178 -5.27 11.62 11.71
CA PHE A 178 -3.89 11.62 11.30
C PHE A 178 -3.56 12.70 10.25
N TYR A 179 -2.31 13.15 10.25
CA TYR A 179 -1.74 14.06 9.26
C TYR A 179 -0.33 13.58 8.87
N ALA A 180 0.19 14.11 7.76
CA ALA A 180 1.56 13.83 7.33
C ALA A 180 2.58 14.74 8.06
N PHE A 181 3.78 14.96 7.51
CA PHE A 181 4.73 15.94 8.03
C PHE A 181 5.00 17.04 7.01
N ASN A 182 5.76 18.06 7.41
CA ASN A 182 6.14 19.16 6.52
C ASN A 182 6.95 18.63 5.32
N PRO A 183 6.41 18.67 4.08
CA PRO A 183 7.08 18.06 2.93
C PRO A 183 8.39 18.79 2.57
N ASN A 184 8.61 20.02 3.03
CA ASN A 184 9.81 20.78 2.68
C ASN A 184 11.11 20.26 3.31
N ILE A 185 11.03 19.27 4.21
CA ILE A 185 12.23 18.61 4.77
C ILE A 185 12.75 17.49 3.86
N VAL A 186 12.02 17.16 2.79
CA VAL A 186 12.32 16.03 1.90
C VAL A 186 13.10 16.51 0.66
N PRO A 187 14.20 15.84 0.29
CA PRO A 187 14.81 14.71 1.01
C PRO A 187 15.51 15.12 2.31
N THR A 188 15.40 14.28 3.34
CA THR A 188 16.17 14.45 4.58
C THR A 188 17.65 14.13 4.35
N LYS A 189 18.55 14.56 5.25
CA LYS A 189 19.98 14.24 5.14
C LYS A 189 20.23 12.73 5.28
N GLU A 190 19.42 12.08 6.11
CA GLU A 190 19.43 10.65 6.34
C GLU A 190 19.01 9.90 5.07
N SER A 191 17.90 10.29 4.45
CA SER A 191 17.44 9.72 3.18
C SER A 191 18.40 9.99 2.04
N TRP A 192 19.07 11.16 2.03
CA TRP A 192 20.15 11.45 1.08
C TRP A 192 21.29 10.43 1.18
N ASN A 193 21.78 10.17 2.39
CA ASN A 193 22.85 9.20 2.62
C ASN A 193 22.47 7.77 2.21
N VAL A 194 21.19 7.40 2.37
CA VAL A 194 20.69 6.10 1.91
C VAL A 194 20.62 6.06 0.38
N GLY A 195 19.96 7.06 -0.24
CA GLY A 195 19.80 7.12 -1.69
C GLY A 195 21.12 7.16 -2.45
N THR A 196 22.12 7.91 -1.99
CA THR A 196 23.43 7.94 -2.65
C THR A 196 24.13 6.58 -2.65
N LYS A 197 24.01 5.82 -1.55
CA LYS A 197 24.58 4.47 -1.46
C LYS A 197 23.86 3.48 -2.37
N LEU A 198 22.53 3.59 -2.45
CA LEU A 198 21.71 2.74 -3.33
C LEU A 198 22.05 2.99 -4.81
N VAL A 199 22.17 4.25 -5.23
CA VAL A 199 22.61 4.58 -6.60
C VAL A 199 24.01 4.06 -6.88
N ASP A 200 24.98 4.27 -5.98
CA ASP A 200 26.34 3.77 -6.20
C ASP A 200 26.35 2.24 -6.34
N ALA A 201 25.61 1.52 -5.48
CA ALA A 201 25.48 0.07 -5.55
C ALA A 201 24.82 -0.39 -6.86
N PHE A 202 23.69 0.23 -7.24
CA PHE A 202 22.97 -0.05 -8.48
C PHE A 202 23.85 0.17 -9.72
N LEU A 203 24.58 1.29 -9.79
CA LEU A 203 25.44 1.58 -10.93
C LEU A 203 26.66 0.64 -11.01
N ILE A 204 27.19 0.21 -9.87
CA ILE A 204 28.26 -0.80 -9.81
C ILE A 204 27.75 -2.14 -10.36
N GLU A 205 26.60 -2.60 -9.87
CA GLU A 205 25.98 -3.86 -10.33
C GLU A 205 25.61 -3.78 -11.82
N TRP A 206 24.99 -2.69 -12.25
CA TRP A 206 24.64 -2.45 -13.64
C TRP A 206 25.87 -2.54 -14.55
N ASN A 207 26.96 -1.83 -14.22
CA ASN A 207 28.16 -1.86 -15.02
C ASN A 207 28.86 -3.24 -15.01
N GLN A 208 28.70 -4.04 -13.95
CA GLN A 208 29.17 -5.43 -13.92
C GLN A 208 28.36 -6.32 -14.85
N THR A 209 27.05 -6.10 -14.94
CA THR A 209 26.12 -6.90 -15.75
C THR A 209 26.17 -6.52 -17.23
N TYR A 210 26.16 -5.23 -17.55
CA TYR A 210 26.03 -4.72 -18.93
C TYR A 210 27.34 -4.14 -19.50
N GLY A 211 28.35 -3.91 -18.68
CA GLY A 211 29.68 -3.42 -19.11
C GLY A 211 29.76 -1.92 -19.38
N GLU A 212 28.65 -1.19 -19.24
CA GLU A 212 28.56 0.26 -19.37
C GLU A 212 27.57 0.84 -18.34
N TYR A 213 27.54 2.16 -18.15
CA TYR A 213 26.54 2.82 -17.31
C TYR A 213 25.19 2.90 -18.03
N PRO A 214 24.05 2.88 -17.30
CA PRO A 214 22.76 3.16 -17.92
C PRO A 214 22.78 4.60 -18.46
N ARG A 215 22.21 4.82 -19.63
CA ARG A 215 22.08 6.16 -20.20
C ARG A 215 20.92 6.91 -19.56
N LYS A 216 19.82 6.21 -19.25
CA LYS A 216 18.64 6.82 -18.63
C LYS A 216 17.91 5.85 -17.69
N VAL A 217 17.49 6.37 -16.54
CA VAL A 217 16.74 5.61 -15.53
C VAL A 217 15.39 6.27 -15.24
N GLY A 218 14.33 5.49 -15.35
CA GLY A 218 12.97 5.86 -15.00
C GLY A 218 12.69 5.72 -13.50
N PHE A 219 11.85 6.59 -12.95
CA PHE A 219 11.42 6.55 -11.56
C PHE A 219 9.91 6.74 -11.46
N VAL A 220 9.25 5.96 -10.61
CA VAL A 220 7.84 6.12 -10.26
C VAL A 220 7.72 6.65 -8.83
N LEU A 221 7.08 7.80 -8.66
CA LEU A 221 6.94 8.45 -7.35
C LEU A 221 5.52 8.40 -6.81
N TRP A 222 5.38 7.80 -5.63
CA TRP A 222 4.13 7.74 -4.87
C TRP A 222 4.23 8.58 -3.60
N SER A 223 3.15 9.31 -3.30
CA SER A 223 3.11 10.18 -2.11
C SER A 223 3.27 9.39 -0.81
N GLY A 224 2.58 8.25 -0.69
CA GLY A 224 2.66 7.38 0.49
C GLY A 224 4.07 6.85 0.75
N GLU A 225 4.77 6.41 -0.29
CA GLU A 225 6.17 5.96 -0.17
C GLU A 225 7.08 7.11 0.26
N SER A 226 6.90 8.28 -0.32
CA SER A 226 7.73 9.45 -0.02
C SER A 226 7.53 9.97 1.41
N PHE A 227 6.33 9.82 1.97
CA PHE A 227 6.10 10.04 3.40
C PHE A 227 6.87 9.01 4.25
N ARG A 228 6.79 7.72 3.93
CA ARG A 228 7.48 6.66 4.71
C ARG A 228 9.00 6.80 4.66
N HIS A 229 9.58 6.86 3.47
CA HIS A 229 11.03 6.87 3.28
C HIS A 229 11.68 8.26 3.35
N LYS A 230 10.88 9.33 3.46
CA LYS A 230 11.34 10.71 3.67
C LYS A 230 12.33 11.23 2.61
N GLY A 231 12.19 10.76 1.37
CA GLY A 231 13.00 11.24 0.24
C GLY A 231 14.12 10.37 -0.30
N VAL A 232 14.12 9.05 -0.09
CA VAL A 232 15.16 8.17 -0.66
C VAL A 232 15.13 8.25 -2.19
N MET A 233 13.97 8.03 -2.83
CA MET A 233 13.84 8.10 -4.30
C MET A 233 14.20 9.48 -4.87
N GLU A 234 13.77 10.57 -4.23
CA GLU A 234 14.15 11.93 -4.63
C GLU A 234 15.65 12.16 -4.52
N SER A 235 16.31 11.56 -3.54
CA SER A 235 17.76 11.59 -3.39
C SER A 235 18.45 10.83 -4.52
N GLU A 236 17.95 9.64 -4.87
CA GLU A 236 18.46 8.84 -5.98
C GLU A 236 18.35 9.60 -7.32
N ILE A 237 17.20 10.20 -7.60
CA ILE A 237 16.94 11.00 -8.80
C ILE A 237 17.95 12.16 -8.91
N LEU A 238 18.10 12.94 -7.85
CA LEU A 238 19.04 14.08 -7.84
C LEU A 238 20.48 13.59 -8.01
N TYR A 239 20.87 12.55 -7.27
CA TYR A 239 22.23 12.05 -7.29
C TYR A 239 22.58 11.38 -8.64
N MET A 240 21.66 10.65 -9.28
CA MET A 240 21.83 10.10 -10.64
C MET A 240 22.30 11.18 -11.63
N MET A 241 21.62 12.34 -11.62
CA MET A 241 21.97 13.51 -12.44
C MET A 241 23.25 14.24 -11.97
N GLY A 242 23.82 13.82 -10.83
CA GLY A 242 24.99 14.43 -10.21
C GLY A 242 24.68 15.79 -9.57
N VAL A 243 23.51 15.91 -8.95
CA VAL A 243 23.03 17.10 -8.25
C VAL A 243 22.77 16.72 -6.80
N LYS A 244 23.06 17.62 -5.85
CA LYS A 244 22.75 17.41 -4.43
C LYS A 244 21.80 18.48 -3.88
N PRO A 245 20.86 18.11 -2.99
CA PRO A 245 20.02 19.06 -2.29
C PRO A 245 20.85 19.90 -1.31
N THR A 246 20.39 21.12 -1.03
CA THR A 246 20.95 22.01 -0.02
C THR A 246 19.93 22.24 1.08
N TRP A 247 20.40 22.24 2.34
CA TRP A 247 19.56 22.39 3.53
C TRP A 247 19.90 23.66 4.30
N ASP A 248 18.90 24.27 4.91
CA ASP A 248 19.11 25.29 5.93
C ASP A 248 19.51 24.66 7.29
N SER A 249 19.72 25.50 8.30
CA SER A 249 20.09 25.06 9.66
C SER A 249 19.00 24.26 10.37
N MET A 250 17.75 24.31 9.89
CA MET A 250 16.61 23.57 10.43
C MET A 250 16.34 22.26 9.66
N GLY A 251 17.15 21.95 8.64
CA GLY A 251 16.99 20.75 7.83
C GLY A 251 15.93 20.88 6.73
N LYS A 252 15.43 22.08 6.44
CA LYS A 252 14.55 22.32 5.29
C LYS A 252 15.38 22.33 4.01
N VAL A 253 14.90 21.68 2.96
CA VAL A 253 15.52 21.76 1.63
C VAL A 253 15.22 23.11 1.01
N ILE A 254 16.26 23.87 0.67
CA ILE A 254 16.17 25.23 0.14
C ILE A 254 16.57 25.33 -1.34
N GLY A 255 17.18 24.28 -1.89
CA GLY A 255 17.55 24.23 -3.29
C GLY A 255 18.37 23.00 -3.64
N VAL A 256 19.04 23.07 -4.78
CA VAL A 256 19.92 22.04 -5.31
C VAL A 256 21.17 22.68 -5.90
N GLU A 257 22.29 21.97 -5.86
CA GLU A 257 23.55 22.39 -6.47
C GLU A 257 24.23 21.24 -7.22
N LEU A 258 25.03 21.58 -8.23
CA LEU A 258 25.74 20.62 -9.03
C LEU A 258 26.88 19.98 -8.20
N ILE A 259 26.99 18.65 -8.24
CA ILE A 259 28.16 17.94 -7.74
C ILE A 259 29.26 18.07 -8.81
N PRO A 260 30.44 18.62 -8.50
CA PRO A 260 31.55 18.71 -9.44
C PRO A 260 31.93 17.35 -10.04
N GLU A 261 32.37 17.33 -11.29
CA GLU A 261 32.71 16.10 -12.02
C GLU A 261 33.83 15.29 -11.33
N ASP A 262 34.79 15.98 -10.73
CA ASP A 262 35.91 15.39 -9.99
C ASP A 262 35.50 14.79 -8.63
N GLU A 263 34.38 15.26 -8.06
CA GLU A 263 33.72 14.65 -6.90
C GLU A 263 32.85 13.46 -7.33
N LEU A 264 32.07 13.61 -8.42
CA LEU A 264 31.10 12.62 -8.89
C LEU A 264 31.74 11.35 -9.45
N LYS A 265 32.83 11.48 -10.24
CA LYS A 265 33.65 10.37 -10.77
C LYS A 265 32.92 9.32 -11.61
N ARG A 266 31.81 9.70 -12.23
CA ARG A 266 31.02 8.90 -13.18
C ARG A 266 30.23 9.81 -14.10
N PRO A 267 29.62 9.28 -15.17
CA PRO A 267 28.68 10.05 -15.98
C PRO A 267 27.50 10.58 -15.15
N ARG A 268 26.93 11.70 -15.62
CA ARG A 268 25.60 12.14 -15.18
C ARG A 268 24.56 11.31 -15.93
N ILE A 269 23.81 10.53 -15.19
CA ILE A 269 22.79 9.63 -15.73
C ILE A 269 21.51 10.44 -15.95
N ASP A 270 20.89 10.31 -17.11
CA ASP A 270 19.60 10.97 -17.35
C ASP A 270 18.50 10.25 -16.58
N VAL A 271 17.42 10.98 -16.27
CA VAL A 271 16.30 10.43 -15.51
C VAL A 271 14.98 10.81 -16.16
N VAL A 272 13.97 9.96 -16.06
CA VAL A 272 12.57 10.33 -16.35
C VAL A 272 11.71 9.92 -15.17
N VAL A 273 10.88 10.83 -14.71
CA VAL A 273 10.06 10.64 -13.51
C VAL A 273 8.60 10.66 -13.91
N THR A 274 7.87 9.61 -13.56
CA THR A 274 6.40 9.65 -13.51
C THR A 274 5.94 9.70 -12.06
N MET A 275 4.82 10.37 -11.82
CA MET A 275 4.29 10.54 -10.47
C MET A 275 2.78 10.34 -10.44
N THR A 276 2.25 9.90 -9.30
CA THR A 276 0.80 9.87 -9.09
C THR A 276 0.23 11.28 -8.92
N GLY A 277 -1.07 11.48 -9.16
CA GLY A 277 -1.69 12.79 -8.91
C GLY A 277 -1.62 13.21 -7.44
N ILE A 278 -1.69 12.25 -6.51
CA ILE A 278 -1.50 12.51 -5.08
C ILE A 278 -0.06 13.00 -4.81
N TYR A 279 0.94 12.49 -5.55
CA TYR A 279 2.31 13.00 -5.43
C TYR A 279 2.41 14.45 -5.92
N ARG A 280 1.88 14.75 -7.11
CA ARG A 280 1.81 16.12 -7.66
C ARG A 280 1.22 17.11 -6.65
N ASP A 281 0.13 16.73 -6.00
CA ASP A 281 -0.61 17.61 -5.08
C ASP A 281 0.14 17.89 -3.77
N ASN A 282 0.89 16.90 -3.25
CA ASN A 282 1.58 17.00 -1.96
C ASN A 282 3.05 17.45 -2.06
N TRP A 283 3.70 17.21 -3.20
CA TRP A 283 5.17 17.30 -3.34
C TRP A 283 5.61 18.30 -4.42
N LYS A 284 4.85 19.38 -4.59
CA LYS A 284 5.15 20.45 -5.56
C LYS A 284 6.60 20.96 -5.46
N TRP A 285 7.11 21.13 -4.24
CA TRP A 285 8.48 21.60 -4.05
C TRP A 285 9.52 20.60 -4.59
N GLN A 286 9.32 19.31 -4.38
CA GLN A 286 10.20 18.24 -4.86
C GLN A 286 10.17 18.14 -6.38
N VAL A 287 8.99 18.27 -7.00
CA VAL A 287 8.85 18.38 -8.46
C VAL A 287 9.70 19.53 -9.03
N GLN A 288 9.65 20.70 -8.39
CA GLN A 288 10.46 21.86 -8.78
C GLN A 288 11.96 21.62 -8.54
N LEU A 289 12.35 20.97 -7.45
CA LEU A 289 13.75 20.62 -7.18
C LEU A 289 14.32 19.66 -8.23
N MET A 290 13.54 18.65 -8.64
CA MET A 290 13.94 17.71 -9.69
C MET A 290 14.09 18.40 -11.05
N ASP A 291 13.15 19.27 -11.45
CA ASP A 291 13.26 20.06 -12.69
C ASP A 291 14.48 21.01 -12.66
N ARG A 292 14.74 21.68 -11.53
CA ARG A 292 15.94 22.50 -11.36
C ARG A 292 17.21 21.66 -11.46
N GLY A 293 17.23 20.49 -10.82
CA GLY A 293 18.35 19.54 -10.90
C GLY A 293 18.62 19.08 -12.33
N ALA A 294 17.59 18.69 -13.07
CA ALA A 294 17.70 18.28 -14.47
C ALA A 294 18.27 19.42 -15.34
N ARG A 295 17.77 20.66 -15.18
CA ARG A 295 18.27 21.82 -15.92
C ARG A 295 19.72 22.17 -15.57
N LEU A 296 20.10 22.10 -14.30
CA LEU A 296 21.49 22.29 -13.86
C LEU A 296 22.42 21.23 -14.45
N ALA A 297 22.02 19.96 -14.41
CA ALA A 297 22.79 18.86 -14.96
C ALA A 297 22.93 18.94 -16.49
N ALA A 298 21.86 19.29 -17.21
CA ALA A 298 21.89 19.48 -18.66
C ALA A 298 22.84 20.60 -19.11
N GLN A 299 22.98 21.65 -18.29
CA GLN A 299 23.87 22.79 -18.57
C GLN A 299 25.30 22.57 -18.09
N ALA A 300 25.58 21.50 -17.35
CA ALA A 300 26.90 21.22 -16.84
C ALA A 300 27.90 20.94 -17.97
N ASP A 301 29.07 21.54 -17.87
CA ASP A 301 30.23 21.15 -18.65
C ASP A 301 30.71 19.77 -18.19
N ASN A 302 31.23 18.98 -19.14
CA ASN A 302 31.77 17.66 -18.89
C ASN A 302 33.09 17.49 -19.65
N SER A 303 34.05 16.79 -19.06
CA SER A 303 35.41 16.68 -19.61
C SER A 303 35.94 15.26 -19.63
N THR A 304 35.70 14.50 -18.56
CA THR A 304 36.23 13.16 -18.32
C THR A 304 35.15 12.10 -18.48
N TYR A 305 33.93 12.41 -18.03
CA TYR A 305 32.77 11.53 -18.08
C TYR A 305 31.69 12.13 -18.97
N ASP A 306 30.84 11.26 -19.51
CA ASP A 306 29.71 11.68 -20.33
C ASP A 306 28.64 12.39 -19.50
N ASN A 307 27.76 13.14 -20.18
CA ASN A 307 26.62 13.80 -19.55
C ASN A 307 25.35 13.43 -20.32
N TYR A 308 24.75 12.31 -19.94
CA TYR A 308 23.58 11.77 -20.62
C TYR A 308 22.35 12.67 -20.48
N VAL A 309 22.24 13.44 -19.38
CA VAL A 309 21.19 14.46 -19.21
C VAL A 309 21.28 15.52 -20.33
N LYS A 310 22.50 16.02 -20.60
CA LYS A 310 22.76 17.01 -21.66
C LYS A 310 22.55 16.42 -23.05
N GLU A 311 23.13 15.25 -23.32
CA GLU A 311 23.04 14.57 -24.61
C GLU A 311 21.58 14.29 -25.00
N ASN A 312 20.80 13.74 -24.08
CA ASN A 312 19.38 13.43 -24.32
C ASN A 312 18.54 14.70 -24.46
N SER A 313 18.82 15.76 -23.68
CA SER A 313 18.13 17.05 -23.83
C SER A 313 18.37 17.64 -25.23
N GLU A 314 19.59 17.60 -25.73
CA GLU A 314 19.89 18.06 -27.10
C GLU A 314 19.24 17.16 -28.17
N ALA A 315 19.21 15.84 -27.96
CA ALA A 315 18.54 14.90 -28.86
C ALA A 315 17.04 15.18 -28.95
N ILE A 316 16.35 15.37 -27.81
CA ILE A 316 14.93 15.72 -27.75
C ILE A 316 14.69 17.07 -28.43
N TYR A 317 15.51 18.09 -28.14
CA TYR A 317 15.40 19.38 -28.81
C TYR A 317 15.46 19.25 -30.34
N ILE A 318 16.44 18.51 -30.85
CA ILE A 318 16.59 18.27 -32.30
C ILE A 318 15.37 17.53 -32.86
N ALA A 319 14.85 16.53 -32.14
CA ALA A 319 13.67 15.78 -32.55
C ALA A 319 12.42 16.68 -32.63
N LEU A 320 12.19 17.52 -31.62
CA LEU A 320 11.08 18.47 -31.59
C LEU A 320 11.18 19.49 -32.73
N MET A 321 12.35 20.08 -32.96
CA MET A 321 12.56 21.04 -34.05
C MET A 321 12.31 20.43 -35.43
N LYS A 322 12.61 19.15 -35.65
CA LYS A 322 12.34 18.46 -36.93
C LYS A 322 10.84 18.35 -37.27
N THR A 323 9.96 18.39 -36.27
CA THR A 323 8.51 18.32 -36.50
C THR A 323 7.94 19.60 -37.10
N ASN A 324 8.63 20.73 -36.99
CA ASN A 324 8.14 22.09 -37.29
C ASN A 324 6.88 22.51 -36.51
N ASN A 325 6.55 21.81 -35.42
CA ASN A 325 5.40 22.13 -34.56
C ASN A 325 5.76 22.99 -33.34
N TYR A 326 7.06 23.22 -33.10
CA TYR A 326 7.57 23.92 -31.93
C TYR A 326 8.42 25.12 -32.34
N THR A 327 8.29 26.21 -31.61
CA THR A 327 9.29 27.28 -31.64
C THR A 327 10.59 26.83 -30.98
N GLU A 328 11.70 27.50 -31.28
CA GLU A 328 13.00 27.21 -30.64
C GLU A 328 12.91 27.33 -29.11
N ASP A 329 12.25 28.37 -28.61
CA ASP A 329 12.05 28.59 -27.17
C ASP A 329 11.22 27.47 -26.52
N GLU A 330 10.14 27.02 -27.16
CA GLU A 330 9.32 25.91 -26.68
C GLU A 330 10.11 24.61 -26.68
N ALA A 331 10.78 24.27 -27.78
CA ALA A 331 11.57 23.06 -27.88
C ALA A 331 12.71 23.03 -26.85
N ARG A 332 13.39 24.16 -26.59
CA ARG A 332 14.42 24.27 -25.54
C ARG A 332 13.83 24.11 -24.14
N ARG A 333 12.66 24.68 -23.87
CA ARG A 333 12.00 24.55 -22.57
C ARG A 333 11.55 23.09 -22.30
N LEU A 334 10.92 22.47 -23.29
CA LEU A 334 10.33 21.12 -23.22
C LEU A 334 11.39 20.02 -23.19
N SER A 335 12.47 20.16 -23.96
CA SER A 335 13.57 19.18 -24.01
C SER A 335 14.32 18.99 -22.69
N GLY A 336 14.22 19.95 -21.76
CA GLY A 336 14.76 19.84 -20.41
C GLY A 336 13.78 19.27 -19.37
N CYS A 337 12.53 18.98 -19.73
CA CYS A 337 11.54 18.43 -18.80
C CYS A 337 11.79 16.95 -18.56
N ARG A 338 11.76 16.53 -17.29
CA ARG A 338 11.91 15.11 -16.87
C ARG A 338 10.83 14.62 -15.92
N VAL A 339 9.96 15.49 -15.40
CA VAL A 339 8.91 15.10 -14.45
C VAL A 339 7.55 15.17 -15.13
N PHE A 340 6.84 14.05 -15.13
CA PHE A 340 5.57 13.84 -15.81
C PHE A 340 4.55 13.20 -14.87
N GLY A 341 3.26 13.36 -15.15
CA GLY A 341 2.19 12.84 -14.32
C GLY A 341 0.81 13.03 -14.96
N PRO A 342 -0.26 12.69 -14.24
CA PRO A 342 -1.62 12.92 -14.73
C PRO A 342 -1.99 14.41 -14.75
N ASP A 343 -3.05 14.75 -15.49
CA ASP A 343 -3.63 16.10 -15.53
C ASP A 343 -4.02 16.61 -14.14
N GLU A 344 -4.03 17.94 -13.95
CA GLU A 344 -4.58 18.55 -12.75
C GLU A 344 -6.02 18.09 -12.50
N GLY A 345 -6.32 17.67 -11.26
CA GLY A 345 -7.62 17.10 -10.92
C GLY A 345 -7.80 15.62 -11.28
N SER A 346 -6.82 15.01 -11.95
CA SER A 346 -6.74 13.54 -12.13
C SER A 346 -5.72 12.93 -11.16
N TRP A 347 -6.02 11.73 -10.65
CA TRP A 347 -5.17 11.00 -9.69
C TRP A 347 -4.57 9.71 -10.23
N GLY A 348 -5.31 8.99 -11.08
CA GLY A 348 -4.87 7.81 -11.83
C GLY A 348 -4.40 8.14 -13.24
N ALA A 349 -3.96 7.14 -13.98
CA ALA A 349 -3.56 7.20 -15.39
C ALA A 349 -4.78 7.13 -16.33
N GLY A 350 -5.78 8.00 -16.11
CA GLY A 350 -6.88 8.23 -17.06
C GLY A 350 -7.76 7.02 -17.39
N GLY A 351 -8.05 6.16 -16.40
CA GLY A 351 -8.86 4.95 -16.62
C GLY A 351 -8.08 3.75 -17.12
N PHE A 352 -6.74 3.82 -17.14
CA PHE A 352 -5.86 2.75 -17.60
C PHE A 352 -6.09 1.43 -16.85
N ARG A 353 -6.26 1.51 -15.53
CA ARG A 353 -6.52 0.36 -14.67
C ARG A 353 -7.79 -0.39 -15.10
N GLU A 354 -8.88 0.35 -15.26
CA GLU A 354 -10.17 -0.16 -15.71
C GLU A 354 -10.07 -0.75 -17.13
N ALA A 355 -9.29 -0.13 -18.02
CA ALA A 355 -9.08 -0.65 -19.38
C ALA A 355 -8.28 -1.96 -19.38
N VAL A 356 -7.24 -2.08 -18.55
CA VAL A 356 -6.46 -3.31 -18.38
C VAL A 356 -7.37 -4.45 -17.87
N SER A 357 -8.17 -4.18 -16.84
CA SER A 357 -9.11 -5.14 -16.28
C SER A 357 -10.21 -5.53 -17.27
N ALA A 358 -10.78 -4.57 -18.00
CA ALA A 358 -11.81 -4.78 -19.02
C ALA A 358 -11.23 -5.37 -20.31
N SER A 359 -10.67 -6.56 -20.18
CA SER A 359 -9.88 -7.25 -21.20
C SER A 359 -10.62 -7.43 -22.54
N GLY A 360 -11.95 -7.54 -22.53
CA GLY A 360 -12.78 -7.60 -23.75
C GLY A 360 -12.78 -6.33 -24.62
N THR A 361 -12.26 -5.19 -24.11
CA THR A 361 -12.28 -3.89 -24.81
C THR A 361 -11.06 -3.62 -25.69
N TRP A 362 -10.03 -4.47 -25.59
CA TRP A 362 -8.79 -4.35 -26.36
C TRP A 362 -8.32 -5.72 -26.88
N GLN A 363 -7.43 -5.67 -27.87
CA GLN A 363 -6.80 -6.84 -28.49
C GLN A 363 -5.30 -6.63 -28.61
N GLU A 364 -4.91 -5.41 -28.98
CA GLU A 364 -3.51 -4.97 -29.06
C GLU A 364 -3.11 -4.19 -27.80
N GLU A 365 -1.96 -4.56 -27.20
CA GLU A 365 -1.40 -3.86 -26.04
C GLU A 365 -1.09 -2.38 -26.32
N SER A 366 -0.79 -2.03 -27.57
CA SER A 366 -0.50 -0.64 -27.98
C SER A 366 -1.65 0.31 -27.67
N LYS A 367 -2.91 -0.16 -27.63
CA LYS A 367 -4.05 0.68 -27.20
C LYS A 367 -3.92 1.10 -25.74
N LEU A 368 -3.52 0.18 -24.87
CA LEU A 368 -3.29 0.45 -23.45
C LEU A 368 -2.06 1.35 -23.27
N ALA A 369 -0.96 1.04 -23.96
CA ALA A 369 0.26 1.85 -23.90
C ALA A 369 0.00 3.31 -24.29
N ASN A 370 -0.77 3.53 -25.38
CA ASN A 370 -1.15 4.86 -25.82
C ASN A 370 -2.09 5.56 -24.83
N LEU A 371 -3.05 4.84 -24.22
CA LEU A 371 -3.88 5.39 -23.15
C LEU A 371 -3.04 5.88 -21.96
N TYR A 372 -2.04 5.10 -21.52
CA TYR A 372 -1.12 5.52 -20.47
C TYR A 372 -0.33 6.77 -20.87
N ILE A 373 0.27 6.77 -22.07
CA ILE A 373 1.05 7.90 -22.59
C ILE A 373 0.21 9.17 -22.63
N ASP A 374 -1.00 9.10 -23.15
CA ASP A 374 -1.90 10.24 -23.25
C ASP A 374 -2.31 10.75 -21.87
N SER A 375 -2.52 9.85 -20.92
CA SER A 375 -2.92 10.18 -19.55
C SER A 375 -1.79 10.74 -18.68
N MET A 376 -0.54 10.35 -18.95
CA MET A 376 0.63 10.68 -18.12
C MET A 376 1.58 11.71 -18.76
N SER A 377 1.26 12.22 -19.95
CA SER A 377 2.13 13.13 -20.72
C SER A 377 2.04 14.61 -20.32
N TYR A 378 1.61 14.91 -19.08
CA TYR A 378 1.61 16.26 -18.55
C TYR A 378 2.95 16.56 -17.88
N ALA A 379 3.71 17.51 -18.44
CA ALA A 379 5.00 17.91 -17.89
C ALA A 379 4.85 18.89 -16.72
N TYR A 380 5.67 18.69 -15.68
CA TYR A 380 5.71 19.50 -14.47
C TYR A 380 7.14 19.91 -14.09
N GLY A 381 7.29 21.09 -13.49
CA GLY A 381 8.58 21.66 -13.12
C GLY A 381 8.46 23.09 -12.58
N ASP A 382 9.58 23.82 -12.57
CA ASP A 382 9.63 25.19 -12.02
C ASP A 382 9.00 26.22 -12.96
N SER A 383 9.13 26.01 -14.27
CA SER A 383 8.63 26.91 -15.33
C SER A 383 7.48 26.31 -16.15
N ILE A 384 6.98 25.13 -15.77
CA ILE A 384 5.96 24.38 -16.49
C ILE A 384 5.12 23.60 -15.48
N TRP A 385 3.80 23.58 -15.66
CA TRP A 385 2.90 22.92 -14.73
C TRP A 385 1.65 22.46 -15.48
N GLY A 386 1.44 21.15 -15.59
CA GLY A 386 0.30 20.58 -16.30
C GLY A 386 0.33 20.79 -17.81
N ASN A 387 1.50 20.79 -18.45
CA ASN A 387 1.57 20.97 -19.90
C ASN A 387 1.46 19.63 -20.64
N LEU A 388 0.33 19.39 -21.29
CA LEU A 388 0.07 18.20 -22.08
C LEU A 388 0.90 18.19 -23.38
N ASP A 389 1.80 17.23 -23.51
CA ASP A 389 2.49 16.96 -24.78
C ASP A 389 2.96 15.49 -24.89
N GLY A 390 2.12 14.67 -25.52
CA GLY A 390 2.41 13.25 -25.76
C GLY A 390 3.62 13.00 -26.67
N ASN A 391 3.95 13.92 -27.58
CA ASN A 391 5.12 13.76 -28.44
C ASN A 391 6.41 13.95 -27.64
N VAL A 392 6.45 14.99 -26.79
CA VAL A 392 7.58 15.20 -25.86
C VAL A 392 7.71 14.02 -24.92
N PHE A 393 6.62 13.53 -24.35
CA PHE A 393 6.69 12.40 -23.42
C PHE A 393 7.24 11.14 -24.10
N ARG A 394 6.82 10.81 -25.33
CA ARG A 394 7.42 9.71 -26.12
C ARG A 394 8.92 9.91 -26.34
N GLN A 395 9.38 11.12 -26.68
CA GLN A 395 10.81 11.39 -26.86
C GLN A 395 11.59 11.22 -25.55
N VAL A 396 11.00 11.60 -24.41
CA VAL A 396 11.63 11.44 -23.08
C VAL A 396 11.69 9.97 -22.66
N LEU A 397 10.64 9.19 -22.94
CA LEU A 397 10.59 7.75 -22.62
C LEU A 397 11.57 6.91 -23.44
N SER A 398 11.87 7.31 -24.69
CA SER A 398 12.82 6.59 -25.55
C SER A 398 14.17 6.40 -24.86
N ASP A 399 14.84 5.28 -25.07
CA ASP A 399 16.17 4.99 -24.51
C ASP A 399 16.20 4.97 -22.98
N THR A 400 15.09 4.62 -22.32
CA THR A 400 15.05 4.32 -20.88
C THR A 400 15.54 2.90 -20.66
N ASP A 401 16.64 2.72 -19.93
CA ASP A 401 17.27 1.41 -19.75
C ASP A 401 16.67 0.63 -18.56
N ALA A 402 16.27 1.35 -17.51
CA ALA A 402 15.70 0.77 -16.30
C ALA A 402 14.59 1.64 -15.73
N VAL A 403 13.67 1.07 -14.96
CA VAL A 403 12.65 1.79 -14.18
C VAL A 403 12.67 1.32 -12.74
N LEU A 404 12.75 2.27 -11.80
CA LEU A 404 12.81 2.02 -10.36
C LEU A 404 11.50 2.47 -9.69
N PHE A 405 11.02 1.64 -8.78
CA PHE A 405 9.88 1.95 -7.90
C PHE A 405 10.19 1.49 -6.46
N SER A 406 9.82 2.29 -5.46
CA SER A 406 10.10 1.97 -4.06
C SER A 406 8.97 1.20 -3.39
N ARG A 407 9.33 0.32 -2.45
CA ARG A 407 8.42 -0.26 -1.45
C ARG A 407 9.02 -0.19 -0.06
N SER A 408 8.31 0.45 0.87
CA SER A 408 8.80 0.73 2.22
C SER A 408 7.88 0.28 3.35
N GLY A 409 6.61 -0.02 3.05
CA GLY A 409 5.67 -0.52 4.05
C GLY A 409 5.74 -2.03 4.22
N ASN A 410 5.30 -2.50 5.38
CA ASN A 410 5.21 -3.93 5.70
C ASN A 410 3.77 -4.41 5.88
N ASP A 411 2.81 -3.49 5.89
CA ASP A 411 1.39 -3.72 6.07
C ASP A 411 0.62 -3.71 4.73
N GLY A 412 -0.44 -4.52 4.65
CA GLY A 412 -1.39 -4.53 3.52
C GLY A 412 -0.80 -4.78 2.12
N ARG A 413 -1.66 -4.72 1.10
CA ARG A 413 -1.25 -4.78 -0.31
C ARG A 413 -0.67 -3.44 -0.79
N GLY A 414 -1.34 -2.34 -0.47
CA GLY A 414 -1.00 -1.00 -0.95
C GLY A 414 0.37 -0.46 -0.52
N SER A 415 0.92 -0.94 0.61
CA SER A 415 2.24 -0.53 1.13
C SER A 415 3.25 -1.67 1.30
N GLY A 416 2.80 -2.91 1.48
CA GLY A 416 3.67 -4.10 1.59
C GLY A 416 3.85 -5.03 0.39
N SER A 417 3.05 -4.92 -0.68
CA SER A 417 3.03 -5.83 -1.85
C SER A 417 3.22 -5.14 -3.21
N VAL A 418 3.83 -5.81 -4.18
CA VAL A 418 3.82 -5.35 -5.59
C VAL A 418 2.63 -5.86 -6.39
N VAL A 419 1.93 -6.88 -5.90
CA VAL A 419 0.65 -7.33 -6.48
C VAL A 419 -0.45 -6.44 -5.91
N PHE A 420 -0.58 -5.26 -6.52
CA PHE A 420 -1.51 -4.21 -6.15
C PHE A 420 -1.82 -3.35 -7.38
N ASP A 421 -3.08 -2.92 -7.53
CA ASP A 421 -3.57 -2.32 -8.76
C ASP A 421 -2.79 -1.09 -9.25
N HIS A 422 -2.50 -0.15 -8.36
CA HIS A 422 -1.74 1.04 -8.71
C HIS A 422 -0.29 0.72 -9.13
N VAL A 423 0.26 -0.45 -8.75
CA VAL A 423 1.62 -0.85 -9.19
C VAL A 423 1.60 -1.14 -10.68
N TYR A 424 0.67 -1.96 -11.18
CA TYR A 424 0.59 -2.18 -12.63
C TYR A 424 0.11 -0.92 -13.35
N GLU A 425 -0.72 -0.07 -12.71
CA GLU A 425 -1.14 1.20 -13.31
C GLU A 425 0.05 2.12 -13.57
N PHE A 426 0.88 2.40 -12.56
CA PHE A 426 1.94 3.40 -12.66
C PHE A 426 3.30 2.83 -13.06
N PHE A 427 3.72 1.72 -12.46
CA PHE A 427 5.02 1.07 -12.72
C PHE A 427 4.94 0.14 -13.93
N GLY A 428 3.91 -0.70 -13.99
CA GLY A 428 3.63 -1.51 -15.17
C GLY A 428 3.32 -0.67 -16.40
N GLY A 429 2.45 0.33 -16.27
CA GLY A 429 2.10 1.26 -17.35
C GLY A 429 3.30 2.05 -17.88
N PHE A 430 4.26 2.42 -17.01
CA PHE A 430 5.53 3.00 -17.44
C PHE A 430 6.30 2.00 -18.30
N GLY A 431 6.56 0.79 -17.79
CA GLY A 431 7.29 -0.24 -18.54
C GLY A 431 6.65 -0.54 -19.89
N MET A 432 5.32 -0.65 -19.94
CA MET A 432 4.55 -0.82 -21.17
C MET A 432 4.72 0.38 -22.13
N ALA A 433 4.67 1.61 -21.64
CA ALA A 433 4.84 2.81 -22.46
C ALA A 433 6.26 2.92 -23.05
N VAL A 434 7.29 2.54 -22.29
CA VAL A 434 8.66 2.44 -22.81
C VAL A 434 8.75 1.32 -23.86
N ARG A 435 8.15 0.15 -23.61
CA ARG A 435 8.09 -0.95 -24.58
C ARG A 435 7.44 -0.52 -25.90
N GLU A 436 6.35 0.24 -25.85
CA GLU A 436 5.68 0.76 -27.06
C GLU A 436 6.58 1.72 -27.85
N VAL A 437 7.34 2.58 -27.17
CA VAL A 437 8.18 3.59 -27.83
C VAL A 437 9.53 3.02 -28.32
N SER A 438 10.13 2.12 -27.54
CA SER A 438 11.49 1.60 -27.76
C SER A 438 11.52 0.15 -28.25
N GLY A 439 10.39 -0.54 -28.30
CA GLY A 439 10.25 -1.92 -28.76
C GLY A 439 10.65 -2.99 -27.75
N THR A 440 11.18 -2.62 -26.58
CA THR A 440 11.60 -3.56 -25.51
C THR A 440 11.22 -3.01 -24.14
N THR A 441 10.84 -3.90 -23.22
CA THR A 441 10.60 -3.54 -21.82
C THR A 441 11.93 -3.13 -21.17
N PRO A 442 12.00 -1.99 -20.46
CA PRO A 442 13.19 -1.63 -19.70
C PRO A 442 13.40 -2.60 -18.54
N GLN A 443 14.59 -2.63 -17.94
CA GLN A 443 14.81 -3.44 -16.75
C GLN A 443 14.01 -2.89 -15.56
N MET A 444 13.18 -3.72 -14.94
CA MET A 444 12.29 -3.29 -13.86
C MET A 444 12.92 -3.60 -12.50
N TYR A 445 13.03 -2.60 -11.62
CA TYR A 445 13.65 -2.73 -10.29
C TYR A 445 12.75 -2.21 -9.16
N ILE A 446 12.87 -2.86 -8.01
CA ILE A 446 12.30 -2.39 -6.75
C ILE A 446 13.41 -1.87 -5.85
N VAL A 447 13.25 -0.62 -5.40
CA VAL A 447 14.02 -0.07 -4.28
C VAL A 447 13.34 -0.54 -3.00
N ASN A 448 13.81 -1.66 -2.47
CA ASN A 448 13.25 -2.30 -1.30
C ASN A 448 13.75 -1.63 -0.02
N LEU A 449 12.85 -0.89 0.62
CA LEU A 449 13.07 -0.10 1.83
C LEU A 449 12.26 -0.63 3.01
N LYS A 450 11.73 -1.86 2.90
CA LYS A 450 10.91 -2.50 3.95
C LYS A 450 11.69 -2.75 5.23
N ASP A 451 12.98 -3.04 5.10
CA ASP A 451 13.96 -3.06 6.19
C ASP A 451 14.80 -1.77 6.14
N PRO A 452 14.60 -0.82 7.08
CA PRO A 452 15.36 0.43 7.10
C PRO A 452 16.87 0.24 7.27
N ASP A 453 17.31 -0.86 7.87
CA ASP A 453 18.72 -1.16 8.14
C ASP A 453 19.39 -1.93 6.98
N ASN A 454 18.58 -2.47 6.07
CA ASN A 454 19.03 -3.25 4.91
C ASN A 454 18.30 -2.84 3.62
N ALA A 455 18.37 -1.55 3.30
CA ALA A 455 17.87 -1.01 2.04
C ALA A 455 18.66 -1.58 0.85
N VAL A 456 17.97 -2.09 -0.16
CA VAL A 456 18.57 -2.70 -1.36
C VAL A 456 17.78 -2.38 -2.63
N VAL A 457 18.45 -2.36 -3.77
CA VAL A 457 17.81 -2.37 -5.09
C VAL A 457 17.86 -3.81 -5.59
N GLU A 458 16.72 -4.38 -5.98
CA GLU A 458 16.62 -5.74 -6.51
C GLU A 458 15.70 -5.78 -7.72
N THR A 459 15.79 -6.83 -8.54
CA THR A 459 14.95 -6.94 -9.73
C THR A 459 13.47 -7.11 -9.35
N PHE A 460 12.56 -6.61 -10.19
CA PHE A 460 11.14 -6.78 -9.98
C PHE A 460 10.73 -8.25 -9.95
N ALA A 461 11.24 -9.08 -10.87
CA ALA A 461 11.02 -10.53 -10.89
C ALA A 461 11.36 -11.20 -9.55
N GLU A 462 12.55 -10.91 -8.97
CA GLU A 462 12.97 -11.49 -7.68
C GLU A 462 12.04 -11.04 -6.54
N PHE A 463 11.70 -9.75 -6.50
CA PHE A 463 10.79 -9.22 -5.49
C PHE A 463 9.40 -9.86 -5.61
N LEU A 464 8.81 -9.87 -6.82
CA LEU A 464 7.49 -10.43 -7.11
C LEU A 464 7.44 -11.92 -6.74
N ALA A 465 8.44 -12.70 -7.16
CA ALA A 465 8.49 -14.12 -6.87
C ALA A 465 8.62 -14.41 -5.37
N ARG A 466 9.27 -13.53 -4.60
CA ARG A 466 9.30 -13.61 -3.13
C ARG A 466 7.98 -13.19 -2.51
N ASP A 467 7.34 -12.13 -3.01
CA ASP A 467 6.10 -11.59 -2.50
C ASP A 467 4.92 -12.57 -2.67
N LEU A 468 4.79 -13.16 -3.87
CA LEU A 468 3.83 -14.23 -4.16
C LEU A 468 4.00 -15.42 -3.19
N ARG A 469 5.22 -15.93 -3.03
CA ARG A 469 5.48 -17.08 -2.13
C ARG A 469 5.31 -16.74 -0.65
N ALA A 470 5.65 -15.52 -0.23
CA ALA A 470 5.56 -15.13 1.17
C ALA A 470 4.10 -14.90 1.62
N LYS A 471 3.21 -14.51 0.70
CA LYS A 471 1.80 -14.20 0.98
C LYS A 471 0.85 -15.07 0.18
N TYR A 472 0.68 -14.80 -1.11
CA TYR A 472 -0.46 -15.29 -1.88
C TYR A 472 -0.39 -16.77 -2.24
N PHE A 473 0.77 -17.42 -2.18
CA PHE A 473 0.89 -18.88 -2.27
C PHE A 473 1.12 -19.53 -0.90
N ASN A 474 1.07 -18.75 0.18
CA ASN A 474 1.35 -19.22 1.53
C ASN A 474 0.06 -19.66 2.22
N GLU A 475 0.01 -20.94 2.59
CA GLU A 475 -1.08 -21.56 3.35
C GLU A 475 -1.51 -20.73 4.57
N LYS A 476 -0.57 -20.06 5.28
CA LYS A 476 -0.89 -19.24 6.45
C LYS A 476 -1.69 -17.99 6.10
N TRP A 477 -1.37 -17.36 4.97
CA TRP A 477 -2.10 -16.18 4.52
C TRP A 477 -3.49 -16.58 4.04
N ILE A 478 -3.60 -17.67 3.28
CA ILE A 478 -4.87 -18.22 2.79
C ILE A 478 -5.78 -18.56 3.97
N LYS A 479 -5.29 -19.33 4.95
CA LYS A 479 -6.03 -19.62 6.20
C LYS A 479 -6.43 -18.36 6.96
N GLY A 480 -5.59 -17.33 6.94
CA GLY A 480 -5.90 -16.03 7.53
C GLY A 480 -7.07 -15.34 6.82
N MET A 481 -7.10 -15.36 5.49
CA MET A 481 -8.23 -14.84 4.70
C MET A 481 -9.50 -15.65 4.95
N MET A 482 -9.40 -16.97 5.07
CA MET A 482 -10.55 -17.84 5.35
C MET A 482 -11.26 -17.54 6.68
N LEU A 483 -10.61 -16.85 7.63
CA LEU A 483 -11.26 -16.39 8.87
C LEU A 483 -12.17 -15.18 8.67
N HIS A 484 -12.22 -14.64 7.45
CA HIS A 484 -12.95 -13.42 7.09
C HIS A 484 -13.93 -13.66 5.93
N ASP A 485 -14.31 -14.91 5.68
CA ASP A 485 -15.48 -15.30 4.88
C ASP A 485 -15.50 -14.59 3.51
N TYR A 486 -16.62 -13.95 3.16
CA TYR A 486 -16.81 -13.19 1.93
C TYR A 486 -15.69 -12.18 1.63
N ALA A 487 -15.21 -11.46 2.66
CA ALA A 487 -14.18 -10.43 2.49
C ALA A 487 -12.80 -11.07 2.23
N GLY A 488 -12.51 -12.19 2.87
CA GLY A 488 -11.33 -12.99 2.60
C GLY A 488 -11.31 -13.53 1.17
N ALA A 489 -12.43 -14.08 0.70
CA ALA A 489 -12.57 -14.58 -0.65
C ALA A 489 -12.42 -13.47 -1.71
N SER A 490 -13.02 -12.30 -1.45
CA SER A 490 -12.91 -11.12 -2.32
C SER A 490 -11.48 -10.58 -2.41
N GLU A 491 -10.72 -10.65 -1.31
CA GLU A 491 -9.31 -10.24 -1.29
C GLU A 491 -8.44 -11.20 -2.12
N ILE A 492 -8.71 -12.52 -2.06
CA ILE A 492 -8.03 -13.51 -2.90
C ILE A 492 -8.30 -13.26 -4.39
N ASP A 493 -9.55 -13.03 -4.77
CA ASP A 493 -9.92 -12.68 -6.16
C ASP A 493 -9.22 -11.40 -6.61
N SER A 494 -9.23 -10.35 -5.77
CA SER A 494 -8.54 -9.09 -6.06
C SER A 494 -7.03 -9.25 -6.26
N VAL A 495 -6.39 -10.20 -5.58
CA VAL A 495 -4.97 -10.50 -5.78
C VAL A 495 -4.71 -11.08 -7.16
N LEU A 496 -5.55 -12.00 -7.63
CA LEU A 496 -5.41 -12.58 -8.96
C LEU A 496 -5.70 -11.53 -10.05
N GLU A 497 -6.66 -10.65 -9.81
CA GLU A 497 -6.95 -9.50 -10.68
C GLU A 497 -5.76 -8.54 -10.81
N ASP A 498 -5.09 -8.24 -9.70
CA ASP A 498 -3.91 -7.37 -9.73
C ASP A 498 -2.71 -8.07 -10.38
N PHE A 499 -2.58 -9.38 -10.19
CA PHE A 499 -1.58 -10.20 -10.87
C PHE A 499 -1.81 -10.22 -12.39
N TRP A 500 -3.06 -10.30 -12.84
CA TRP A 500 -3.39 -10.11 -14.25
C TRP A 500 -2.91 -8.75 -14.78
N GLY A 501 -3.14 -7.67 -14.03
CA GLY A 501 -2.72 -6.33 -14.46
C GLY A 501 -1.20 -6.25 -14.66
N LEU A 502 -0.43 -6.92 -13.79
CA LEU A 502 1.01 -7.10 -13.97
C LEU A 502 1.35 -7.93 -15.21
N ALA A 503 0.63 -9.03 -15.48
CA ALA A 503 0.84 -9.87 -16.66
C ALA A 503 0.61 -9.12 -17.98
N VAL A 504 -0.40 -8.25 -18.02
CA VAL A 504 -0.67 -7.41 -19.20
C VAL A 504 0.40 -6.34 -19.39
N THR A 505 0.83 -5.70 -18.31
CA THR A 505 1.74 -4.55 -18.38
C THR A 505 3.21 -4.95 -18.53
N LEU A 506 3.61 -5.99 -17.81
CA LEU A 506 4.97 -6.52 -17.73
C LEU A 506 4.98 -8.04 -18.01
N PRO A 507 4.55 -8.49 -19.20
CA PRO A 507 4.50 -9.92 -19.55
C PRO A 507 5.87 -10.62 -19.43
N ASP A 508 6.97 -9.90 -19.66
CA ASP A 508 8.33 -10.45 -19.54
C ASP A 508 8.71 -10.82 -18.09
N GLU A 509 8.01 -10.26 -17.10
CA GLU A 509 8.24 -10.49 -15.67
C GLU A 509 7.34 -11.60 -15.10
N ILE A 510 6.32 -12.01 -15.87
CA ILE A 510 5.33 -13.01 -15.45
C ILE A 510 5.58 -14.34 -16.15
N THR A 511 5.78 -15.39 -15.36
CA THR A 511 6.06 -16.74 -15.88
C THR A 511 4.81 -17.62 -15.89
N ASP A 512 4.76 -18.59 -16.82
CA ASP A 512 3.70 -19.62 -16.85
C ASP A 512 3.63 -20.42 -15.53
N ASP A 513 4.77 -20.61 -14.85
CA ASP A 513 4.84 -21.27 -13.55
C ASP A 513 4.13 -20.48 -12.44
N MET A 514 4.11 -19.14 -12.51
CA MET A 514 3.36 -18.31 -11.55
C MET A 514 1.85 -18.49 -11.74
N TRP A 515 1.36 -18.50 -12.99
CA TRP A 515 -0.04 -18.81 -13.29
C TRP A 515 -0.41 -20.23 -12.87
N LYS A 516 0.47 -21.20 -13.16
CA LYS A 516 0.28 -22.58 -12.75
C LYS A 516 0.19 -22.72 -11.22
N GLU A 517 0.99 -21.97 -10.47
CA GLU A 517 0.94 -21.99 -9.01
C GLU A 517 -0.36 -21.36 -8.47
N PHE A 518 -0.89 -20.30 -9.10
CA PHE A 518 -2.25 -19.80 -8.75
C PHE A 518 -3.32 -20.87 -8.96
N TYR A 519 -3.30 -21.53 -10.13
CA TYR A 519 -4.20 -22.64 -10.41
C TYR A 519 -4.04 -23.78 -9.39
N ASP A 520 -2.81 -24.18 -9.08
CA ASP A 520 -2.55 -25.27 -8.15
C ASP A 520 -3.06 -24.93 -6.75
N VAL A 521 -2.73 -23.74 -6.26
CA VAL A 521 -3.08 -23.29 -4.90
C VAL A 521 -4.58 -23.11 -4.74
N TYR A 522 -5.25 -22.43 -5.68
CA TYR A 522 -6.63 -21.97 -5.48
C TYR A 522 -7.70 -22.81 -6.18
N VAL A 523 -7.35 -23.54 -7.25
CA VAL A 523 -8.31 -24.36 -8.01
C VAL A 523 -8.14 -25.83 -7.67
N THR A 524 -6.91 -26.36 -7.70
CA THR A 524 -6.67 -27.76 -7.32
C THR A 524 -6.52 -27.97 -5.82
N ASP A 525 -6.63 -26.89 -5.04
CA ASP A 525 -6.47 -26.87 -3.58
C ASP A 525 -5.21 -27.63 -3.13
N LYS A 526 -4.03 -27.19 -3.60
CA LYS A 526 -2.71 -27.79 -3.33
C LYS A 526 -2.44 -28.12 -1.86
N TYR A 527 -3.11 -27.45 -0.93
CA TYR A 527 -2.91 -27.58 0.51
C TYR A 527 -4.05 -28.35 1.21
N ASP A 528 -5.02 -28.88 0.47
CA ASP A 528 -6.19 -29.61 0.98
C ASP A 528 -6.95 -28.82 2.06
N LEU A 529 -7.25 -27.54 1.79
CA LEU A 529 -7.93 -26.62 2.74
C LEU A 529 -9.45 -26.65 2.65
N GLY A 530 -10.02 -27.32 1.65
CA GLY A 530 -11.44 -27.26 1.32
C GLY A 530 -11.81 -25.95 0.63
N LEU A 531 -10.93 -25.43 -0.25
CA LEU A 531 -11.15 -24.12 -0.88
C LEU A 531 -12.39 -24.09 -1.77
N GLU A 532 -12.67 -25.18 -2.49
CA GLU A 532 -13.86 -25.29 -3.34
C GLU A 532 -15.15 -25.06 -2.53
N ASP A 533 -15.36 -25.87 -1.49
CA ASP A 533 -16.51 -25.79 -0.58
C ASP A 533 -16.57 -24.42 0.10
N TRP A 534 -15.44 -23.91 0.59
CA TRP A 534 -15.37 -22.62 1.27
C TRP A 534 -15.73 -21.45 0.35
N PHE A 535 -15.25 -21.45 -0.90
CA PHE A 535 -15.65 -20.44 -1.87
C PHE A 535 -17.14 -20.56 -2.21
N ASP A 536 -17.68 -21.78 -2.40
CA ASP A 536 -19.10 -21.95 -2.72
C ASP A 536 -20.02 -21.48 -1.58
N GLU A 537 -19.62 -21.68 -0.33
CA GLU A 537 -20.37 -21.21 0.84
C GLU A 537 -20.25 -19.69 1.03
N GLU A 538 -19.03 -19.15 0.97
CA GLU A 538 -18.78 -17.76 1.39
C GLU A 538 -18.85 -16.74 0.26
N ASN A 539 -18.36 -17.08 -0.95
CA ASN A 539 -18.33 -16.19 -2.10
C ASN A 539 -18.08 -16.93 -3.43
N PRO A 540 -19.09 -17.60 -4.01
CA PRO A 540 -18.93 -18.36 -5.25
C PRO A 540 -18.54 -17.46 -6.43
N TRP A 541 -18.93 -16.19 -6.38
CA TRP A 541 -18.62 -15.19 -7.42
C TRP A 541 -17.13 -14.86 -7.52
N ALA A 542 -16.42 -14.83 -6.38
CA ALA A 542 -14.96 -14.69 -6.36
C ALA A 542 -14.28 -15.86 -7.08
N ARG A 543 -14.73 -17.11 -6.81
CA ARG A 543 -14.21 -18.29 -7.52
C ARG A 543 -14.49 -18.24 -9.02
N GLN A 544 -15.70 -17.86 -9.42
CA GLN A 544 -16.06 -17.71 -10.82
C GLN A 544 -15.20 -16.64 -11.52
N SER A 545 -15.01 -15.48 -10.89
CA SER A 545 -14.15 -14.40 -11.36
C SER A 545 -12.72 -14.91 -11.58
N MET A 546 -12.14 -15.59 -10.58
CA MET A 546 -10.80 -16.14 -10.67
C MET A 546 -10.64 -17.15 -11.81
N ASN A 547 -11.57 -18.10 -11.92
CA ASN A 547 -11.55 -19.11 -12.98
C ASN A 547 -11.68 -18.48 -14.37
N ALA A 548 -12.58 -17.52 -14.53
CA ALA A 548 -12.75 -16.77 -15.77
C ALA A 548 -11.48 -15.96 -16.12
N ARG A 549 -10.84 -15.34 -15.13
CA ARG A 549 -9.60 -14.58 -15.34
C ARG A 549 -8.43 -15.47 -15.76
N MET A 550 -8.29 -16.65 -15.15
CA MET A 550 -7.30 -17.64 -15.58
C MET A 550 -7.56 -18.14 -17.01
N LEU A 551 -8.83 -18.39 -17.37
CA LEU A 551 -9.21 -18.73 -18.75
C LEU A 551 -8.93 -17.60 -19.74
N GLU A 552 -9.16 -16.35 -19.35
CA GLU A 552 -8.84 -15.17 -20.16
C GLU A 552 -7.32 -15.04 -20.36
N ALA A 553 -6.51 -15.36 -19.36
CA ALA A 553 -5.06 -15.38 -19.51
C ALA A 553 -4.59 -16.39 -20.55
N VAL A 554 -5.20 -17.57 -20.59
CA VAL A 554 -4.96 -18.55 -21.66
C VAL A 554 -5.48 -18.04 -23.00
N HIS A 555 -6.69 -17.47 -23.04
CA HIS A 555 -7.32 -16.96 -24.26
C HIS A 555 -6.48 -15.86 -24.93
N LYS A 556 -5.93 -14.95 -24.13
CA LYS A 556 -5.11 -13.81 -24.55
C LYS A 556 -3.63 -14.14 -24.75
N GLY A 557 -3.18 -15.33 -24.34
CA GLY A 557 -1.80 -15.77 -24.48
C GLY A 557 -0.84 -15.25 -23.39
N TYR A 558 -1.36 -14.70 -22.29
CA TYR A 558 -0.56 -14.34 -21.10
C TYR A 558 -0.22 -15.55 -20.21
N TRP A 559 -0.88 -16.68 -20.45
CA TRP A 559 -0.55 -17.96 -19.85
C TRP A 559 -0.57 -19.07 -20.89
N THR A 560 0.56 -19.76 -21.05
CA THR A 560 0.67 -20.97 -21.88
C THR A 560 0.82 -22.19 -20.97
N THR A 561 -0.21 -23.04 -20.93
CA THR A 561 -0.12 -24.34 -20.26
C THR A 561 0.21 -25.46 -21.26
N SER A 562 1.17 -26.31 -20.92
CA SER A 562 1.46 -27.54 -21.67
C SER A 562 0.51 -28.70 -21.31
N ASP A 563 -0.22 -28.60 -20.20
CA ASP A 563 -1.19 -29.59 -19.76
C ASP A 563 -2.60 -29.19 -20.22
N PRO A 564 -3.20 -29.90 -21.18
CA PRO A 564 -4.54 -29.58 -21.65
C PRO A 564 -5.60 -29.72 -20.55
N ASN A 565 -5.37 -30.58 -19.55
CA ASN A 565 -6.34 -30.80 -18.48
C ASN A 565 -6.58 -29.55 -17.63
N VAL A 566 -5.63 -28.62 -17.57
CA VAL A 566 -5.77 -27.37 -16.81
C VAL A 566 -6.91 -26.51 -17.37
N VAL A 567 -6.94 -26.31 -18.69
CA VAL A 567 -8.00 -25.53 -19.34
C VAL A 567 -9.33 -26.26 -19.26
N GLU A 568 -9.33 -27.58 -19.51
CA GLU A 568 -10.55 -28.39 -19.40
C GLU A 568 -11.14 -28.36 -17.98
N ASN A 569 -10.29 -28.43 -16.96
CA ASN A 569 -10.70 -28.31 -15.57
C ASN A 569 -11.24 -26.92 -15.26
N LEU A 570 -10.52 -25.83 -15.59
CA LEU A 570 -11.00 -24.47 -15.36
C LEU A 570 -12.37 -24.19 -16.02
N VAL A 571 -12.59 -24.69 -17.24
CA VAL A 571 -13.91 -24.59 -17.90
C VAL A 571 -14.97 -25.34 -17.11
N ARG A 572 -14.66 -26.56 -16.65
CA ARG A 572 -15.59 -27.33 -15.80
C ARG A 572 -15.91 -26.60 -14.51
N GLU A 573 -14.90 -26.19 -13.73
CA GLU A 573 -15.08 -25.48 -12.45
C GLU A 573 -15.90 -24.20 -12.61
N TYR A 574 -15.66 -23.43 -13.68
CA TYR A 574 -16.42 -22.22 -13.96
C TYR A 574 -17.88 -22.51 -14.31
N VAL A 575 -18.12 -23.46 -15.22
CA VAL A 575 -19.47 -23.80 -15.70
C VAL A 575 -20.31 -24.43 -14.60
N GLU A 576 -19.74 -25.35 -13.81
CA GLU A 576 -20.42 -25.98 -12.66
C GLU A 576 -20.75 -24.93 -11.59
N SER A 577 -19.79 -24.06 -11.22
CA SER A 577 -20.06 -22.99 -10.27
C SER A 577 -21.17 -22.04 -10.73
N VAL A 578 -21.20 -21.67 -12.02
CA VAL A 578 -22.28 -20.86 -12.61
C VAL A 578 -23.61 -21.60 -12.57
N ALA A 579 -23.61 -22.89 -12.92
CA ALA A 579 -24.81 -23.72 -12.87
C ALA A 579 -25.35 -23.76 -11.44
N ASP A 580 -24.53 -23.99 -10.43
CA ASP A 580 -24.99 -24.17 -9.05
C ASP A 580 -25.35 -22.86 -8.35
N ASN A 581 -24.54 -21.81 -8.53
CA ASN A 581 -24.61 -20.59 -7.73
C ASN A 581 -25.14 -19.37 -8.49
N GLY A 582 -25.43 -19.50 -9.78
CA GLY A 582 -25.77 -18.37 -10.65
C GLY A 582 -24.53 -17.66 -11.19
N VAL A 583 -24.74 -16.62 -12.00
CA VAL A 583 -23.67 -15.94 -12.76
C VAL A 583 -23.14 -14.72 -12.01
N ILE A 584 -21.81 -14.61 -11.88
CA ILE A 584 -21.16 -13.32 -11.64
C ILE A 584 -21.11 -12.50 -12.93
N CYS A 585 -21.66 -11.28 -12.89
CA CYS A 585 -21.48 -10.32 -13.97
C CYS A 585 -20.53 -9.20 -13.57
N CYS A 586 -19.33 -9.23 -14.14
CA CYS A 586 -18.32 -8.20 -14.03
C CYS A 586 -17.74 -7.85 -15.42
N HIS A 587 -16.71 -7.01 -15.43
CA HIS A 587 -16.08 -6.50 -16.64
C HIS A 587 -15.39 -7.58 -17.49
N HIS A 588 -14.96 -8.71 -16.90
CA HIS A 588 -14.27 -9.79 -17.61
C HIS A 588 -15.08 -11.09 -17.74
N THR A 589 -16.28 -11.18 -17.16
CA THR A 589 -17.25 -12.26 -17.40
C THR A 589 -18.33 -11.81 -18.38
N CYS A 590 -19.52 -11.43 -17.91
CA CYS A 590 -20.62 -10.93 -18.74
C CYS A 590 -20.19 -9.75 -19.63
N GLY A 591 -19.31 -8.88 -19.12
CA GLY A 591 -18.73 -7.75 -19.84
C GLY A 591 -17.76 -8.14 -20.97
N ASN A 592 -17.34 -9.40 -21.05
CA ASN A 592 -16.40 -9.92 -22.04
C ASN A 592 -17.04 -10.97 -22.96
N PRO A 593 -17.75 -10.55 -24.03
CA PRO A 593 -18.37 -11.47 -24.99
C PRO A 593 -17.37 -12.36 -25.74
N LEU A 594 -16.09 -11.97 -25.81
CA LEU A 594 -15.06 -12.75 -26.49
C LEU A 594 -14.64 -13.95 -25.64
N LEU A 595 -14.45 -13.73 -24.33
CA LEU A 595 -14.19 -14.81 -23.39
C LEU A 595 -15.38 -15.78 -23.29
N ASP A 596 -16.60 -15.26 -23.18
CA ASP A 596 -17.80 -16.11 -23.13
C ASP A 596 -17.92 -16.99 -24.40
N LYS A 597 -17.63 -16.43 -25.57
CA LYS A 597 -17.56 -17.20 -26.82
C LYS A 597 -16.45 -18.26 -26.80
N TYR A 598 -15.30 -17.94 -26.22
CA TYR A 598 -14.18 -18.87 -26.07
C TYR A 598 -14.57 -20.05 -25.16
N ILE A 599 -15.13 -19.79 -23.98
CA ILE A 599 -15.61 -20.79 -23.02
C ILE A 599 -16.73 -21.63 -23.65
N SER A 600 -17.70 -20.98 -24.31
CA SER A 600 -18.80 -21.65 -25.02
C SER A 600 -18.32 -22.64 -26.09
N GLY A 601 -17.19 -22.34 -26.74
CA GLY A 601 -16.54 -23.24 -27.70
C GLY A 601 -15.89 -24.49 -27.06
N MET A 602 -15.77 -24.51 -25.74
CA MET A 602 -15.12 -25.57 -24.95
C MET A 602 -16.09 -26.34 -24.04
N LEU A 603 -17.40 -26.16 -24.17
CA LEU A 603 -18.37 -26.86 -23.32
C LEU A 603 -18.41 -28.40 -23.48
N SER A 604 -17.67 -28.95 -24.45
CA SER A 604 -17.56 -30.41 -24.66
C SER A 604 -16.43 -31.05 -23.84
N VAL A 605 -15.89 -30.38 -22.82
CA VAL A 605 -14.81 -30.92 -21.99
C VAL A 605 -15.27 -32.10 -21.12
N PRO A 606 -14.39 -33.07 -20.82
CA PRO A 606 -14.75 -34.23 -20.01
C PRO A 606 -15.18 -33.86 -18.58
N GLY A 607 -16.25 -34.48 -18.10
CA GLY A 607 -16.75 -34.34 -16.72
C GLY A 607 -17.96 -33.42 -16.59
N LEU A 608 -18.16 -32.48 -17.50
CA LEU A 608 -19.33 -31.59 -17.52
C LEU A 608 -20.61 -32.33 -17.90
N SER A 609 -21.67 -32.19 -17.09
CA SER A 609 -22.97 -32.78 -17.39
C SER A 609 -23.74 -31.97 -18.42
N ALA A 610 -24.64 -32.62 -19.16
CA ALA A 610 -25.51 -31.92 -20.11
C ALA A 610 -26.49 -30.96 -19.42
N GLU A 611 -26.78 -31.19 -18.13
CA GLU A 611 -27.64 -30.33 -17.31
C GLU A 611 -26.93 -29.02 -16.95
N ASP A 612 -25.67 -29.10 -16.48
CA ASP A 612 -24.88 -27.93 -16.11
C ASP A 612 -24.59 -27.06 -17.33
N ILE A 613 -24.30 -27.67 -18.48
CA ILE A 613 -24.10 -26.97 -19.74
C ILE A 613 -25.36 -26.19 -20.15
N GLU A 614 -26.55 -26.78 -20.00
CA GLU A 614 -27.81 -26.12 -20.35
C GLU A 614 -28.13 -24.99 -19.36
N LYS A 615 -27.94 -25.24 -18.06
CA LYS A 615 -28.15 -24.25 -17.00
C LYS A 615 -27.19 -23.06 -17.15
N TYR A 616 -25.92 -23.32 -17.43
CA TYR A 616 -24.92 -22.29 -17.75
C TYR A 616 -25.36 -21.42 -18.92
N ARG A 617 -25.75 -22.03 -20.04
CA ARG A 617 -26.20 -21.27 -21.23
C ARG A 617 -27.42 -20.42 -20.90
N GLN A 618 -28.41 -20.99 -20.21
CA GLN A 618 -29.60 -20.26 -19.83
C GLN A 618 -29.26 -19.04 -18.96
N LEU A 619 -28.48 -19.24 -17.90
CA LEU A 619 -28.13 -18.17 -16.97
C LEU A 619 -27.27 -17.09 -17.64
N MET A 620 -26.32 -17.46 -18.50
CA MET A 620 -25.50 -16.50 -19.24
C MET A 620 -26.30 -15.72 -20.30
N ASP A 621 -27.20 -16.38 -21.02
CA ASP A 621 -28.11 -15.71 -21.97
C ASP A 621 -29.05 -14.74 -21.23
N GLU A 622 -29.60 -15.14 -20.08
CA GLU A 622 -30.44 -14.30 -19.23
C GLU A 622 -29.68 -13.08 -18.70
N ALA A 623 -28.48 -13.30 -18.18
CA ALA A 623 -27.66 -12.25 -17.58
C ALA A 623 -27.11 -11.25 -18.62
N THR A 624 -26.80 -11.71 -19.82
CA THR A 624 -26.21 -10.86 -20.88
C THR A 624 -27.24 -10.30 -21.86
N GLY A 625 -28.44 -10.87 -21.92
CA GLY A 625 -29.46 -10.55 -22.93
C GLY A 625 -29.03 -10.88 -24.37
N ARG A 626 -27.96 -11.65 -24.55
CA ARG A 626 -27.44 -12.09 -25.86
C ARG A 626 -28.09 -13.44 -26.17
N GLN A 627 -28.78 -13.57 -27.30
CA GLN A 627 -29.18 -14.90 -27.77
C GLN A 627 -27.94 -15.58 -28.37
N THR A 628 -27.40 -16.61 -27.71
CA THR A 628 -26.35 -17.42 -28.31
C THR A 628 -26.90 -18.13 -29.55
N GLU A 629 -26.37 -17.80 -30.74
CA GLU A 629 -26.70 -18.55 -31.96
C GLU A 629 -26.21 -19.99 -31.79
N GLN A 630 -27.15 -20.94 -31.65
CA GLN A 630 -26.82 -22.35 -31.57
C GLN A 630 -26.04 -22.81 -32.80
N PRO A 631 -24.98 -23.61 -32.65
CA PRO A 631 -24.43 -24.34 -33.78
C PRO A 631 -25.48 -25.37 -34.19
N VAL A 632 -26.19 -25.10 -35.29
CA VAL A 632 -27.11 -26.06 -35.91
C VAL A 632 -26.32 -27.32 -36.22
N THR A 633 -26.56 -28.39 -35.47
CA THR A 633 -26.17 -29.75 -35.84
C THR A 633 -26.87 -30.13 -37.14
N LYS A 634 -26.27 -29.75 -38.26
CA LYS A 634 -26.53 -30.41 -39.54
C LYS A 634 -25.85 -31.78 -39.46
N THR A 635 -26.67 -32.80 -39.27
CA THR A 635 -26.28 -34.19 -39.51
C THR A 635 -25.78 -34.29 -40.96
N ILE A 636 -24.47 -34.36 -41.14
CA ILE A 636 -23.85 -34.75 -42.41
C ILE A 636 -23.23 -36.12 -42.15
N ASN A 637 -23.81 -37.13 -42.79
CA ASN A 637 -23.22 -38.45 -42.87
C ASN A 637 -21.97 -38.41 -43.77
N ASP A 638 -20.97 -39.15 -43.30
CA ASP A 638 -19.82 -39.75 -43.97
C ASP A 638 -18.60 -38.91 -44.44
N ASP A 639 -17.47 -39.41 -43.93
CA ASP A 639 -16.13 -39.56 -44.52
C ASP A 639 -15.32 -38.32 -44.91
N SER A 640 -14.39 -37.93 -44.02
CA SER A 640 -12.97 -38.28 -44.16
C SER A 640 -12.09 -37.50 -43.17
N SER A 641 -11.13 -38.19 -42.59
CA SER A 641 -10.05 -37.66 -41.76
C SER A 641 -9.15 -36.68 -42.53
N SER A 642 -8.87 -35.50 -41.97
CA SER A 642 -7.50 -34.99 -41.78
C SER A 642 -7.47 -33.57 -41.19
N SER A 643 -6.64 -33.44 -40.16
CA SER A 643 -5.89 -32.26 -39.69
C SER A 643 -6.05 -30.93 -40.45
N ALA A 644 -6.48 -29.88 -39.75
CA ALA A 644 -6.26 -28.49 -40.17
C ALA A 644 -6.23 -27.49 -38.99
N TRP A 645 -5.29 -27.66 -38.07
CA TRP A 645 -4.74 -26.52 -37.31
C TRP A 645 -3.77 -25.77 -38.22
N ARG A 646 -4.20 -24.65 -38.80
CA ARG A 646 -3.40 -23.48 -39.25
C ARG A 646 -4.13 -22.68 -40.33
N ARG A 647 -4.33 -21.40 -39.99
CA ARG A 647 -4.44 -20.20 -40.83
C ARG A 647 -5.75 -19.48 -40.60
N LEU A 648 -5.66 -18.37 -39.86
CA LEU A 648 -6.33 -17.12 -40.18
C LEU A 648 -5.41 -15.99 -39.67
N HIS A 649 -4.48 -15.59 -40.53
CA HIS A 649 -3.84 -14.29 -40.52
C HIS A 649 -4.15 -13.65 -41.88
N ASP A 650 -4.58 -12.40 -41.80
CA ASP A 650 -4.53 -11.35 -42.80
C ASP A 650 -5.81 -10.95 -43.58
N SER A 651 -5.99 -9.63 -43.53
CA SER A 651 -6.68 -8.69 -44.43
C SER A 651 -8.19 -8.43 -44.26
N GLY A 652 -8.49 -7.17 -43.95
CA GLY A 652 -9.84 -6.61 -44.04
C GLY A 652 -9.99 -5.19 -43.48
N THR A 653 -9.27 -4.22 -44.07
CA THR A 653 -9.45 -2.77 -43.87
C THR A 653 -10.92 -2.32 -43.93
N GLY A 654 -11.37 -1.53 -42.95
CA GLY A 654 -12.69 -0.89 -42.95
C GLY A 654 -12.65 0.45 -42.21
N ASN A 655 -13.03 1.51 -42.92
CA ASN A 655 -12.98 2.92 -42.52
C ASN A 655 -13.60 3.25 -41.15
N GLU A 656 -12.91 4.16 -40.47
CA GLU A 656 -13.34 4.89 -39.29
C GLU A 656 -14.50 5.85 -39.60
N SER A 657 -15.43 5.93 -38.66
CA SER A 657 -16.27 7.10 -38.44
C SER A 657 -16.29 7.36 -36.94
N THR A 658 -15.78 8.52 -36.57
CA THR A 658 -15.74 9.07 -35.22
C THR A 658 -17.15 9.42 -34.76
N ASP A 659 -17.60 8.89 -33.63
CA ASP A 659 -18.63 9.55 -32.84
C ASP A 659 -18.30 9.42 -31.36
N ALA A 660 -18.20 10.57 -30.70
CA ALA A 660 -17.83 10.73 -29.32
C ALA A 660 -19.10 10.78 -28.46
N GLY A 661 -19.23 9.87 -27.49
CA GLY A 661 -20.38 9.87 -26.59
C GLY A 661 -20.43 8.66 -25.67
N ALA A 662 -19.42 8.47 -24.81
CA ALA A 662 -19.48 7.50 -23.73
C ALA A 662 -20.08 8.15 -22.48
N GLY A 663 -21.40 8.02 -22.31
CA GLY A 663 -22.10 8.25 -21.05
C GLY A 663 -22.58 6.92 -20.50
N ALA A 664 -21.95 6.43 -19.43
CA ALA A 664 -22.37 5.23 -18.73
C ALA A 664 -23.66 5.55 -17.93
N GLY A 665 -24.78 5.01 -18.40
CA GLY A 665 -26.07 5.02 -17.69
C GLY A 665 -26.30 3.67 -17.02
N LEU A 666 -26.47 3.67 -15.70
CA LEU A 666 -27.05 2.58 -14.93
C LEU A 666 -28.52 2.41 -15.31
N ASP A 667 -28.93 1.22 -15.73
CA ASP A 667 -30.34 0.89 -15.94
C ASP A 667 -30.66 -0.43 -15.23
N THR A 668 -31.38 -0.32 -14.11
CA THR A 668 -31.83 -1.43 -13.27
C THR A 668 -33.19 -1.90 -13.80
N LYS A 669 -33.31 -3.17 -14.20
CA LYS A 669 -34.61 -3.82 -14.44
C LYS A 669 -34.79 -5.09 -13.62
N LEU A 670 -35.87 -5.05 -12.85
CA LEU A 670 -36.46 -6.04 -11.97
C LEU A 670 -37.00 -7.26 -12.73
N ILE A 671 -36.74 -8.48 -12.25
CA ILE A 671 -37.58 -9.67 -12.48
C ILE A 671 -37.69 -10.52 -11.19
N GLN A 672 -38.83 -10.38 -10.53
CA GLN A 672 -39.78 -11.38 -9.97
C GLN A 672 -39.32 -12.79 -9.48
N ASP A 673 -39.19 -12.90 -8.16
CA ASP A 673 -39.76 -13.87 -7.17
C ASP A 673 -40.12 -15.33 -7.57
N SER A 674 -39.51 -16.29 -6.85
CA SER A 674 -40.17 -17.53 -6.43
C SER A 674 -39.53 -18.12 -5.16
N GLY A 675 -40.26 -18.09 -4.04
CA GLY A 675 -39.82 -18.64 -2.75
C GLY A 675 -40.10 -20.14 -2.53
N ALA A 676 -39.39 -20.70 -1.55
CA ALA A 676 -39.80 -21.86 -0.76
C ALA A 676 -39.02 -21.89 0.58
N GLY A 677 -39.75 -22.00 1.69
CA GLY A 677 -39.19 -21.95 3.05
C GLY A 677 -38.76 -23.30 3.63
N GLY A 678 -38.08 -23.24 4.77
CA GLY A 678 -37.77 -24.39 5.63
C GLY A 678 -37.10 -23.97 6.94
N GLU A 679 -37.63 -24.47 8.06
CA GLU A 679 -37.40 -24.03 9.44
C GLU A 679 -36.06 -24.51 10.06
N GLY A 680 -35.43 -23.63 10.86
CA GLY A 680 -35.09 -23.87 12.27
C GLY A 680 -33.79 -24.61 12.63
N SER A 681 -32.80 -23.89 13.15
CA SER A 681 -31.93 -24.37 14.24
C SER A 681 -31.32 -23.21 15.03
N SER A 682 -31.11 -23.44 16.32
CA SER A 682 -30.82 -22.48 17.40
C SER A 682 -29.37 -21.99 17.47
N ASN A 683 -29.15 -20.66 17.54
CA ASN A 683 -27.84 -20.04 17.79
C ASN A 683 -27.70 -19.43 19.21
N PRO A 684 -26.48 -19.33 19.77
CA PRO A 684 -26.20 -18.95 21.16
C PRO A 684 -26.33 -17.44 21.44
N SER A 685 -26.45 -17.08 22.72
CA SER A 685 -26.97 -15.81 23.25
C SER A 685 -26.15 -14.52 23.06
N ASP A 686 -25.19 -14.46 22.12
CA ASP A 686 -24.41 -13.25 21.82
C ASP A 686 -24.21 -13.00 20.31
N TYR A 687 -25.11 -13.52 19.47
CA TYR A 687 -25.18 -13.17 18.05
C TYR A 687 -26.03 -11.91 17.85
N VAL A 688 -25.44 -10.85 17.31
CA VAL A 688 -26.20 -9.69 16.81
C VAL A 688 -26.39 -9.88 15.31
N GLU A 689 -27.58 -10.32 14.94
CA GLU A 689 -28.03 -10.44 13.56
C GLU A 689 -28.08 -9.02 12.95
N GLY A 690 -27.35 -8.80 11.86
CA GLY A 690 -27.44 -7.55 11.11
C GLY A 690 -28.85 -7.37 10.55
N TYR A 691 -29.41 -6.17 10.68
CA TYR A 691 -30.75 -5.91 10.16
C TYR A 691 -30.74 -5.93 8.63
N GLU A 692 -31.59 -6.78 8.05
CA GLU A 692 -31.97 -6.71 6.64
C GLU A 692 -32.80 -5.44 6.40
N MET A 693 -32.42 -4.64 5.40
CA MET A 693 -33.23 -3.53 4.91
C MET A 693 -34.44 -4.09 4.19
N GLN A 694 -35.60 -4.07 4.85
CA GLN A 694 -36.87 -4.38 4.21
C GLN A 694 -37.34 -3.14 3.42
N ASP A 695 -37.67 -3.35 2.14
CA ASP A 695 -38.37 -2.35 1.34
C ASP A 695 -39.76 -2.09 1.94
N GLU A 696 -39.91 -0.99 2.68
CA GLU A 696 -41.24 -0.46 2.97
C GLU A 696 -41.86 0.02 1.66
N SER A 697 -42.87 -0.71 1.19
CA SER A 697 -43.70 -0.29 0.06
C SER A 697 -44.40 1.04 0.39
N ALA A 698 -43.85 2.15 -0.07
CA ALA A 698 -44.56 3.42 -0.06
C ALA A 698 -45.81 3.28 -0.95
N GLN A 699 -46.99 3.48 -0.36
CA GLN A 699 -48.24 3.66 -1.11
C GLN A 699 -48.04 4.81 -2.12
N PRO A 700 -48.46 4.67 -3.38
CA PRO A 700 -48.26 5.70 -4.39
C PRO A 700 -49.12 6.92 -4.04
N SER A 701 -48.48 8.01 -3.60
CA SER A 701 -49.15 9.32 -3.51
C SER A 701 -49.32 9.88 -4.92
N ASP A 702 -50.56 10.15 -5.31
CA ASP A 702 -50.93 10.84 -6.53
C ASP A 702 -50.03 12.06 -6.80
N THR A 703 -49.21 11.99 -7.86
CA THR A 703 -48.42 13.12 -8.34
C THR A 703 -49.32 14.13 -9.06
N GLY A 704 -49.88 15.06 -8.29
CA GLY A 704 -50.31 16.38 -8.78
C GLY A 704 -49.11 17.32 -9.00
N PRO A 705 -49.27 18.43 -9.74
CA PRO A 705 -48.17 19.35 -10.02
C PRO A 705 -47.65 19.97 -8.71
N MET A 706 -46.31 20.04 -8.59
CA MET A 706 -45.56 20.51 -7.42
C MET A 706 -46.23 21.68 -6.68
N SER A 707 -46.67 21.42 -5.44
CA SER A 707 -47.08 22.49 -4.52
C SER A 707 -45.84 23.09 -3.86
N PHE A 708 -45.45 24.29 -4.28
CA PHE A 708 -44.52 25.12 -3.52
C PHE A 708 -45.12 25.41 -2.13
N SER A 709 -44.39 25.17 -1.05
CA SER A 709 -44.86 25.58 0.27
C SER A 709 -44.80 27.10 0.37
N GLY A 710 -45.74 27.72 1.10
CA GLY A 710 -45.72 29.17 1.34
C GLY A 710 -44.45 29.65 2.03
N ALA A 711 -43.71 28.75 2.70
CA ALA A 711 -42.43 29.05 3.34
C ALA A 711 -41.29 29.21 2.31
N ASP A 712 -41.31 28.47 1.20
CA ASP A 712 -40.30 28.57 0.15
C ASP A 712 -40.44 29.89 -0.62
N PHE A 713 -41.69 30.32 -0.85
CA PHE A 713 -41.98 31.63 -1.43
C PHE A 713 -41.56 32.78 -0.49
N LEU A 714 -41.80 32.62 0.82
CA LEU A 714 -41.39 33.60 1.82
C LEU A 714 -39.85 33.68 1.93
N GLY A 715 -39.16 32.54 1.84
CA GLY A 715 -37.70 32.45 1.82
C GLY A 715 -37.09 33.15 0.60
N MET A 716 -37.62 32.88 -0.61
CA MET A 716 -37.19 33.60 -1.82
C MET A 716 -37.47 35.10 -1.73
N LEU A 717 -38.62 35.50 -1.20
CA LEU A 717 -38.97 36.92 -1.05
C LEU A 717 -38.00 37.64 -0.11
N ILE A 718 -37.60 37.00 0.99
CA ILE A 718 -36.62 37.55 1.95
C ILE A 718 -35.26 37.73 1.28
N VAL A 719 -34.80 36.75 0.49
CA VAL A 719 -33.51 36.83 -0.22
C VAL A 719 -33.53 37.95 -1.27
N VAL A 720 -34.61 38.08 -2.04
CA VAL A 720 -34.77 39.15 -3.04
C VAL A 720 -34.84 40.54 -2.38
N LEU A 721 -35.53 40.66 -1.25
CA LEU A 721 -35.59 41.91 -0.47
C LEU A 721 -34.23 42.27 0.13
N ALA A 722 -33.48 41.28 0.62
CA ALA A 722 -32.13 41.48 1.14
C ALA A 722 -31.16 41.93 0.03
N ALA A 723 -31.19 41.27 -1.13
CA ALA A 723 -30.41 41.67 -2.29
C ALA A 723 -30.78 43.08 -2.79
N GLY A 724 -32.08 43.41 -2.81
CA GLY A 724 -32.57 44.75 -3.13
C GLY A 724 -32.10 45.82 -2.12
N ALA A 725 -32.12 45.51 -0.83
CA ALA A 725 -31.62 46.40 0.22
C ALA A 725 -30.10 46.63 0.12
N ILE A 726 -29.34 45.58 -0.20
CA ILE A 726 -27.89 45.68 -0.46
C ILE A 726 -27.61 46.54 -1.69
N TYR A 727 -28.33 46.32 -2.79
CA TYR A 727 -28.19 47.12 -4.02
C TYR A 727 -28.54 48.59 -3.79
N ILE A 728 -29.62 48.88 -3.06
CA ILE A 728 -30.01 50.26 -2.69
C ILE A 728 -28.97 50.86 -1.72
N GLY A 729 -28.38 50.06 -0.84
CA GLY A 729 -27.28 50.45 0.04
C GLY A 729 -26.03 50.89 -0.74
N PHE A 730 -25.64 50.12 -1.76
CA PHE A 730 -24.57 50.50 -2.69
C PHE A 730 -24.93 51.74 -3.51
N ARG A 731 -26.18 51.89 -3.94
CA ARG A 731 -26.61 53.05 -4.74
C ARG A 731 -26.73 54.35 -3.93
N ARG A 732 -26.95 54.26 -2.61
CA ARG A 732 -27.03 55.42 -1.68
C ARG A 732 -25.66 55.83 -1.12
N ARG A 733 -24.66 54.96 -1.16
CA ARG A 733 -23.25 55.30 -0.91
C ARG A 733 -22.57 55.56 -2.26
N GLY A 734 -22.83 56.73 -2.84
CA GLY A 734 -22.03 57.20 -3.97
C GLY A 734 -20.59 57.44 -3.55
N VAL A 735 -19.71 56.49 -3.87
CA VAL A 735 -18.29 56.65 -4.22
C VAL A 735 -17.99 55.67 -5.34
#